data_AF-A0A7Y2ZKK2-F1
#
_entry.id   AF-A0A7Y2ZKK2-F1
#
_cell.length_a   1.000
_cell.length_b   1.000
_cell.length_c   1.000
_cell.angle_alpha   90.00
_cell.angle_beta   90.00
_cell.angle_gamma   90.00
#
_symmetry.space_group_name_H-M   'P 1'
#
loop_
_entity.id
_entity.type
_entity.pdbx_description
1 polymer ?
#
loop_
_entity_poly.entity_id
_entity_poly.type
_entity_poly.pdbx_seq_one_letter_code
_entity_poly.pdbx_strand_id
1 'polypeptide(L)'
;MRPNFTQICGLFFFFNILVGYSQVTLNASLGSPTGSYSNLKETFDRINDGTHQGDITIQITADITENVTAVLNNSGAGFSNYTSVTITPSGGAPRIVSGNLASNGLIYLNGADYVTIDGLNTLGNALIFENENPAAPTIKFSSNSNASENNLITNCTILGATSSSYSGVILFQWASNNVLSDNVIGPFSNNNPANLIYAGYFYAGDSNFNSITGNDLSDYGNSSATRAAAIYLEYGTNWTINNNTIFQSSARSFNNPSFNRYYGIYVRNGSGHQINNNIIGYSSASQTGITQIDLSGAASSVDLYPIHFTSDGSTESNIENNVISEFSISGTTQHIGFYPIFYEGTYNSSASILRNARISNNLVGSETKPNAITLNTGGNMRFRAILLGNPGSSLNYLYDVTINNNRIGGIQVPTTGSSLGYFNGITTKGYAGSIVRVTENTIGFPSAPIQIGDNPTSSQYSYSGIYVSYNGYEHVTLEGNTIQNLRSYSTNYSSQGIELFKYNPTNTYVITDNTVRSLQAEGELSGIKSNYNPSGSLYADNKIYDLLSNHNTYGMYLGEKSSTIARNFIHSLVTTDNTRSVAGIYMRSFSAPVNTVKNNIVSLGSDALGSALNNSAIYGIYDNTNGASSDYYFNTVSIHGTGNSGNQNSYGFYRVYSNYNSVIKNNLFANSRTNTGATGNHYAIRLRNNTSLTIDSNTYYASSPDGVLGQFNSSNHSTLGSWQSATGQDLNSLESDPQLNEANGTAPEGYLPINLEQGEAISGITTDFYVGPRNNPPYMGALESLYTLNSTITANPGSITADGSSTASIIVQLFDANNNPILTGGETVTINTSLGSISG
;
A
#
# COMPACT_ATOMS: atom_id res chain seq x y z
N MET A 1 -38.57 88.96 62.38
CA MET A 1 -37.23 88.65 62.92
C MET A 1 -36.66 87.52 62.07
N ARG A 2 -35.45 87.70 61.52
CA ARG A 2 -34.68 86.83 60.58
C ARG A 2 -35.03 86.93 59.08
N PRO A 3 -34.05 87.32 58.22
CA PRO A 3 -34.22 87.50 56.77
C PRO A 3 -33.38 86.54 55.89
N ASN A 4 -33.66 86.57 54.57
CA ASN A 4 -32.76 86.45 53.39
C ASN A 4 -32.04 85.11 53.07
N PHE A 5 -31.66 84.74 51.84
CA PHE A 5 -31.98 85.00 50.41
C PHE A 5 -31.14 83.95 49.62
N THR A 6 -31.67 83.36 48.55
CA THR A 6 -31.05 82.77 47.32
C THR A 6 -29.66 82.06 47.27
N GLN A 7 -29.64 81.02 46.41
CA GLN A 7 -28.68 80.70 45.32
C GLN A 7 -27.65 79.54 45.48
N ILE A 8 -27.61 78.68 44.44
CA ILE A 8 -26.44 78.02 43.76
C ILE A 8 -26.57 76.50 43.53
N CYS A 9 -26.47 76.17 42.24
CA CYS A 9 -26.33 74.86 41.61
C CYS A 9 -25.12 74.05 42.10
N GLY A 10 -25.27 72.72 42.13
CA GLY A 10 -24.18 71.76 42.18
C GLY A 10 -24.45 70.58 41.25
N LEU A 11 -24.01 70.71 40.00
CA LEU A 11 -24.01 69.67 38.97
C LEU A 11 -22.94 68.63 39.35
N PHE A 12 -23.34 67.47 39.85
CA PHE A 12 -22.42 66.34 40.08
C PHE A 12 -22.18 65.59 38.76
N PHE A 13 -21.06 65.88 38.10
CA PHE A 13 -20.52 65.02 37.04
C PHE A 13 -19.93 63.77 37.70
N PHE A 14 -20.56 62.62 37.50
CA PHE A 14 -19.89 61.32 37.68
C PHE A 14 -18.86 61.16 36.55
N PHE A 15 -17.58 61.34 36.87
CA PHE A 15 -16.50 60.78 36.06
C PHE A 15 -16.55 59.25 36.25
N ASN A 16 -17.21 58.55 35.33
CA ASN A 16 -16.90 57.15 35.09
C ASN A 16 -15.51 57.14 34.43
N ILE A 17 -14.46 56.91 35.22
CA ILE A 17 -13.17 56.48 34.68
C ILE A 17 -13.42 55.08 34.14
N LEU A 18 -13.65 54.98 32.83
CA LEU A 18 -13.60 53.73 32.10
C LEU A 18 -12.12 53.29 32.15
N VAL A 19 -11.75 52.51 33.17
CA VAL A 19 -10.45 51.83 33.17
C VAL A 19 -10.55 50.79 32.07
N GLY A 20 -10.05 51.12 30.88
CA GLY A 20 -9.82 50.12 29.84
C GLY A 20 -8.83 49.11 30.41
N TYR A 21 -9.30 47.90 30.74
CA TYR A 21 -8.41 46.82 31.11
C TYR A 21 -7.54 46.52 29.90
N SER A 22 -6.23 46.68 30.03
CA SER A 22 -5.29 46.16 29.03
C SER A 22 -5.37 44.64 29.03
N GLN A 23 -5.67 44.08 27.87
CA GLN A 23 -5.84 42.64 27.65
C GLN A 23 -4.58 41.99 27.05
N VAL A 24 -3.64 42.84 26.63
CA VAL A 24 -2.34 42.45 26.08
C VAL A 24 -1.24 43.22 26.77
N THR A 25 -0.27 42.51 27.35
CA THR A 25 0.95 43.10 27.91
C THR A 25 2.14 42.74 27.04
N LEU A 26 3.08 43.67 26.88
CA LEU A 26 4.27 43.49 26.05
C LEU A 26 5.52 43.86 26.86
N ASN A 27 6.56 43.04 26.75
CA ASN A 27 7.91 43.33 27.19
C ASN A 27 8.88 43.28 26.00
N ALA A 28 9.79 44.24 25.91
CA ALA A 28 10.79 44.32 24.85
C ALA A 28 12.19 44.57 25.43
N SER A 29 13.21 44.02 24.78
CA SER A 29 14.62 44.21 25.19
C SER A 29 15.20 45.55 24.74
N LEU A 30 14.67 46.15 23.68
CA LEU A 30 15.09 47.45 23.13
C LEU A 30 13.87 48.33 22.80
N GLY A 31 14.11 49.62 22.56
CA GLY A 31 13.05 50.61 22.38
C GLY A 31 12.36 50.93 23.71
N SER A 32 11.03 51.05 23.70
CA SER A 32 10.23 51.12 24.92
C SER A 32 10.09 49.71 25.51
N PRO A 33 10.57 49.45 26.74
CA PRO A 33 10.69 48.08 27.24
C PRO A 33 9.36 47.45 27.67
N THR A 34 8.29 48.23 27.85
CA THR A 34 6.99 47.73 28.29
C THR A 34 5.85 48.39 27.52
N GLY A 35 4.75 47.67 27.32
CA GLY A 35 3.52 48.18 26.69
C GLY A 35 2.27 47.46 27.20
N SER A 36 1.12 48.14 27.13
CA SER A 36 -0.18 47.62 27.52
C SER A 36 -1.22 48.07 26.51
N TYR A 37 -1.88 47.10 25.87
CA TYR A 37 -2.78 47.31 24.74
C TYR A 37 -4.11 46.59 24.95
N SER A 38 -5.12 46.95 24.15
CA SER A 38 -6.42 46.28 24.17
C SER A 38 -6.47 45.03 23.30
N ASN A 39 -5.67 44.96 22.23
CA ASN A 39 -5.67 43.86 21.27
C ASN A 39 -4.31 43.71 20.57
N LEU A 40 -4.15 42.68 19.74
CA LEU A 40 -2.92 42.43 18.97
C LEU A 40 -2.74 43.43 17.84
N LYS A 41 -3.82 43.97 17.25
CA LYS A 41 -3.70 45.04 16.24
C LYS A 41 -2.92 46.25 16.75
N GLU A 42 -3.35 46.81 17.89
CA GLU A 42 -2.68 47.94 18.53
C GLU A 42 -1.25 47.58 18.94
N THR A 43 -1.06 46.36 19.46
CA THR A 43 0.26 45.86 19.86
C THR A 43 1.22 45.81 18.66
N PHE A 44 0.80 45.20 17.55
CA PHE A 44 1.62 45.07 16.35
C PHE A 44 1.87 46.42 15.68
N ASP A 45 0.92 47.37 15.69
CA ASP A 45 1.16 48.73 15.19
C ASP A 45 2.35 49.40 15.89
N ARG A 46 2.48 49.19 17.21
CA ARG A 46 3.60 49.73 18.02
C ARG A 46 4.91 48.97 17.83
N ILE A 47 4.87 47.72 17.38
CA ILE A 47 6.09 47.03 16.93
C ILE A 47 6.50 47.57 15.56
N ASN A 48 5.54 47.70 14.64
CA ASN A 48 5.76 48.13 13.26
C ASN A 48 6.26 49.58 13.14
N ASP A 49 5.87 50.46 14.07
CA ASP A 49 6.34 51.85 14.12
C ASP A 49 7.69 52.03 14.85
N GLY A 50 8.29 50.91 15.31
CA GLY A 50 9.59 50.90 15.97
C GLY A 50 9.56 51.29 17.44
N THR A 51 8.39 51.39 18.08
CA THR A 51 8.29 51.68 19.51
C THR A 51 8.90 50.57 20.35
N HIS A 52 8.64 49.31 20.01
CA HIS A 52 9.20 48.13 20.67
C HIS A 52 10.18 47.43 19.73
N GLN A 53 11.39 47.11 20.21
CA GLN A 53 12.49 46.60 19.40
C GLN A 53 13.23 45.44 20.10
N GLY A 54 14.12 44.76 19.37
CA GLY A 54 14.88 43.62 19.87
C GLY A 54 13.97 42.39 20.10
N ASP A 55 14.28 41.57 21.10
CA ASP A 55 13.39 40.48 21.53
C ASP A 55 12.12 41.04 22.20
N ILE A 56 10.96 40.56 21.76
CA ILE A 56 9.64 41.01 22.21
C ILE A 56 8.83 39.80 22.72
N THR A 57 8.23 39.93 23.90
CA THR A 57 7.28 38.97 24.46
C THR A 57 5.93 39.64 24.67
N ILE A 58 4.88 39.06 24.12
CA ILE A 58 3.49 39.49 24.20
C ILE A 58 2.73 38.45 25.03
N GLN A 59 2.05 38.90 26.08
CA GLN A 59 1.18 38.06 26.90
C GLN A 59 -0.28 38.49 26.75
N ILE A 60 -1.14 37.55 26.36
CA ILE A 60 -2.59 37.73 26.34
C ILE A 60 -3.12 37.44 27.75
N THR A 61 -3.67 38.45 28.42
CA THR A 61 -4.10 38.39 29.83
C THR A 61 -5.62 38.24 29.98
N ALA A 62 -6.38 38.45 28.91
CA ALA A 62 -7.83 38.27 28.82
C ALA A 62 -8.25 37.99 27.37
N ASP A 63 -9.50 37.57 27.15
CA ASP A 63 -10.02 37.40 25.79
C ASP A 63 -10.02 38.71 25.02
N ILE A 64 -9.66 38.67 23.75
CA ILE A 64 -9.59 39.84 22.87
C ILE A 64 -10.46 39.65 21.62
N THR A 65 -10.94 40.77 21.08
CA THR A 65 -11.64 40.82 19.81
C THR A 65 -10.91 41.77 18.86
N GLU A 66 -10.44 41.24 17.74
CA GLU A 66 -9.87 42.03 16.66
C GLU A 66 -10.98 42.58 15.77
N ASN A 67 -11.06 43.91 15.66
CA ASN A 67 -11.96 44.59 14.73
C ASN A 67 -11.30 44.92 13.39
N VAL A 68 -9.97 44.75 13.32
CA VAL A 68 -9.13 44.96 12.13
C VAL A 68 -8.02 43.91 12.18
N THR A 69 -7.60 43.38 11.02
CA THR A 69 -6.52 42.38 10.94
C THR A 69 -5.27 42.88 11.66
N ALA A 70 -4.77 42.11 12.63
CA ALA A 70 -3.50 42.36 13.29
C ALA A 70 -2.36 41.99 12.33
N VAL A 71 -1.64 43.01 11.83
CA VAL A 71 -0.56 42.84 10.86
C VAL A 71 0.79 43.06 11.54
N LEU A 72 1.66 42.05 11.52
CA LEU A 72 3.07 42.20 11.92
C LEU A 72 3.93 42.22 10.67
N ASN A 73 4.71 43.28 10.45
CA ASN A 73 5.61 43.39 9.31
C ASN A 73 6.96 42.75 9.60
N ASN A 74 7.72 42.40 8.56
CA ASN A 74 9.12 41.99 8.71
C ASN A 74 9.92 43.00 9.55
N SER A 75 10.85 42.48 10.35
CA SER A 75 11.92 43.32 10.91
C SER A 75 12.73 43.96 9.79
N GLY A 76 13.08 45.24 9.95
CA GLY A 76 13.68 46.08 8.91
C GLY A 76 12.69 46.68 7.90
N ALA A 77 11.40 46.30 7.92
CA ALA A 77 10.38 46.96 7.10
C ALA A 77 9.90 48.27 7.76
N GLY A 78 10.19 49.40 7.12
CA GLY A 78 9.86 50.72 7.68
C GLY A 78 10.63 50.96 8.98
N PHE A 79 9.93 51.14 10.10
CA PHE A 79 10.54 51.32 11.43
C PHE A 79 10.53 50.03 12.27
N SER A 80 9.96 48.94 11.79
CA SER A 80 9.95 47.64 12.48
C SER A 80 11.39 47.15 12.68
N ASN A 81 11.77 46.78 13.90
CA ASN A 81 13.14 46.37 14.24
C ASN A 81 13.18 45.42 15.45
N TYR A 82 12.59 44.24 15.32
CA TYR A 82 12.65 43.18 16.33
C TYR A 82 13.64 42.08 15.94
N THR A 83 14.12 41.33 16.93
CA THR A 83 14.95 40.13 16.73
C THR A 83 14.10 38.87 16.80
N SER A 84 13.11 38.86 17.68
CA SER A 84 12.12 37.80 17.82
C SER A 84 10.82 38.36 18.41
N VAL A 85 9.69 37.71 18.12
CA VAL A 85 8.41 38.03 18.77
C VAL A 85 7.80 36.75 19.31
N THR A 86 7.54 36.67 20.61
CA THR A 86 6.85 35.55 21.24
C THR A 86 5.47 35.98 21.73
N ILE A 87 4.42 35.21 21.42
CA ILE A 87 3.04 35.45 21.86
C ILE A 87 2.59 34.26 22.70
N THR A 88 2.15 34.51 23.94
CA THR A 88 1.70 33.47 24.88
C THR A 88 0.45 33.90 25.65
N PRO A 89 -0.44 32.98 26.06
CA PRO A 89 -1.48 33.29 27.05
C PRO A 89 -0.88 33.43 28.45
N SER A 90 -1.64 34.06 29.34
CA SER A 90 -1.29 34.20 30.76
C SER A 90 -2.54 34.28 31.65
N GLY A 91 -2.35 34.08 32.96
CA GLY A 91 -3.41 34.22 33.96
C GLY A 91 -4.17 32.93 34.29
N GLY A 92 -3.67 31.76 33.87
CA GLY A 92 -4.14 30.44 34.31
C GLY A 92 -5.51 30.02 33.77
N ALA A 93 -5.90 30.54 32.61
CA ALA A 93 -7.16 30.25 31.95
C ALA A 93 -6.99 30.29 30.42
N PRO A 94 -7.90 29.65 29.65
CA PRO A 94 -7.96 29.84 28.21
C PRO A 94 -8.14 31.30 27.83
N ARG A 95 -7.48 31.71 26.74
CA ARG A 95 -7.59 33.04 26.13
C ARG A 95 -8.04 32.91 24.70
N ILE A 96 -9.08 33.64 24.35
CA ILE A 96 -9.66 33.65 23.01
C ILE A 96 -9.27 34.95 22.30
N VAL A 97 -8.67 34.82 21.13
CA VAL A 97 -8.50 35.89 20.14
C VAL A 97 -9.56 35.67 19.06
N SER A 98 -10.57 36.53 19.03
CA SER A 98 -11.74 36.37 18.16
C SER A 98 -11.85 37.48 17.12
N GLY A 99 -12.54 37.21 16.02
CA GLY A 99 -12.90 38.23 15.03
C GLY A 99 -13.79 37.70 13.91
N ASN A 100 -14.35 38.62 13.13
CA ASN A 100 -15.05 38.32 11.88
C ASN A 100 -14.43 39.17 10.77
N LEU A 101 -13.20 38.80 10.38
CA LEU A 101 -12.35 39.63 9.54
C LEU A 101 -12.13 38.98 8.17
N ALA A 102 -12.46 39.75 7.12
CA ALA A 102 -12.28 39.35 5.73
C ALA A 102 -10.83 39.59 5.23
N SER A 103 -10.56 39.22 3.98
CA SER A 103 -9.29 39.45 3.26
C SER A 103 -8.07 38.75 3.87
N ASN A 104 -7.44 39.34 4.89
CA ASN A 104 -6.17 38.87 5.46
C ASN A 104 -6.33 38.08 6.76
N GLY A 105 -7.55 37.97 7.28
CA GLY A 105 -7.84 37.17 8.46
C GLY A 105 -7.59 37.90 9.78
N LEU A 106 -7.40 37.12 10.84
CA LEU A 106 -7.21 37.60 12.20
C LEU A 106 -5.77 38.07 12.42
N ILE A 107 -4.81 37.19 12.11
CA ILE A 107 -3.37 37.44 12.22
C ILE A 107 -2.75 37.37 10.82
N TYR A 108 -2.05 38.45 10.44
CA TYR A 108 -1.28 38.50 9.20
C TYR A 108 0.20 38.74 9.49
N LEU A 109 1.01 37.71 9.32
CA LEU A 109 2.46 37.78 9.34
C LEU A 109 2.93 38.22 7.95
N ASN A 110 3.17 39.52 7.80
CA ASN A 110 3.50 40.19 6.54
C ASN A 110 5.01 40.18 6.30
N GLY A 111 5.54 39.03 5.88
CA GLY A 111 6.98 38.77 5.78
C GLY A 111 7.65 38.74 7.14
N ALA A 112 6.89 38.57 8.23
CA ALA A 112 7.44 38.51 9.58
C ALA A 112 8.21 37.21 9.78
N ASP A 113 9.35 37.33 10.44
CA ASP A 113 10.30 36.24 10.67
C ASP A 113 10.55 36.06 12.16
N TYR A 114 10.91 34.84 12.60
CA TYR A 114 11.22 34.56 14.01
C TYR A 114 10.08 34.88 14.99
N VAL A 115 8.83 34.67 14.56
CA VAL A 115 7.64 34.80 15.39
C VAL A 115 7.29 33.43 15.98
N THR A 116 7.18 33.36 17.30
CA THR A 116 6.65 32.20 18.04
C THR A 116 5.28 32.54 18.61
N ILE A 117 4.26 31.77 18.24
CA ILE A 117 2.94 31.79 18.89
C ILE A 117 2.82 30.47 19.65
N ASP A 118 2.90 30.53 20.97
CA ASP A 118 2.82 29.36 21.84
C ASP A 118 1.55 29.44 22.70
N GLY A 119 0.63 28.49 22.49
CA GLY A 119 -0.59 28.41 23.27
C GLY A 119 -0.41 27.87 24.69
N LEU A 120 0.78 27.33 25.00
CA LEU A 120 1.22 26.76 26.29
C LEU A 120 0.09 26.17 27.15
N ASN A 121 -0.20 24.88 26.92
CA ASN A 121 -1.24 24.11 27.62
C ASN A 121 -0.84 23.63 29.02
N THR A 122 -0.36 24.55 29.86
CA THR A 122 0.05 24.26 31.24
C THR A 122 -0.60 25.21 32.24
N LEU A 123 -0.87 24.71 33.45
CA LEU A 123 -1.47 25.49 34.54
C LEU A 123 -2.81 26.17 34.17
N GLY A 124 -3.58 25.55 33.25
CA GLY A 124 -4.87 26.06 32.78
C GLY A 124 -4.80 27.11 31.68
N ASN A 125 -3.60 27.55 31.26
CA ASN A 125 -3.46 28.42 30.10
C ASN A 125 -3.74 27.63 28.80
N ALA A 126 -4.37 28.32 27.84
CA ALA A 126 -4.54 27.87 26.46
C ALA A 126 -4.74 29.11 25.58
N LEU A 127 -4.37 29.05 24.30
CA LEU A 127 -4.61 30.12 23.33
C LEU A 127 -5.46 29.61 22.17
N ILE A 128 -6.59 30.29 21.95
CA ILE A 128 -7.59 29.94 20.94
C ILE A 128 -7.71 31.11 19.97
N PHE A 129 -7.59 30.85 18.67
CA PHE A 129 -7.85 31.82 17.61
C PHE A 129 -9.11 31.44 16.86
N GLU A 130 -10.05 32.38 16.70
CA GLU A 130 -11.33 32.15 16.03
C GLU A 130 -11.61 33.25 15.01
N ASN A 131 -11.70 32.88 13.73
CA ASN A 131 -12.21 33.77 12.69
C ASN A 131 -13.50 33.22 12.07
N GLU A 132 -14.61 33.91 12.31
CA GLU A 132 -15.93 33.50 11.83
C GLU A 132 -16.12 33.73 10.32
N ASN A 133 -15.19 34.46 9.68
CA ASN A 133 -15.38 34.94 8.33
C ASN A 133 -15.12 33.85 7.27
N PRO A 134 -16.09 33.56 6.37
CA PRO A 134 -15.93 32.51 5.37
C PRO A 134 -15.04 32.90 4.19
N ALA A 135 -14.60 34.14 4.08
CA ALA A 135 -13.82 34.66 2.96
C ALA A 135 -12.33 34.85 3.26
N ALA A 136 -11.85 34.46 4.44
CA ALA A 136 -10.48 34.71 4.89
C ALA A 136 -9.90 33.56 5.70
N PRO A 137 -8.56 33.42 5.79
CA PRO A 137 -7.91 32.55 6.77
C PRO A 137 -8.09 33.08 8.19
N THR A 138 -7.75 32.27 9.19
CA THR A 138 -7.56 32.74 10.58
C THR A 138 -6.14 33.30 10.74
N ILE A 139 -5.12 32.57 10.27
CA ILE A 139 -3.72 33.01 10.30
C ILE A 139 -3.13 32.94 8.89
N LYS A 140 -2.47 34.02 8.46
CA LYS A 140 -1.84 34.14 7.13
C LYS A 140 -0.35 34.42 7.25
N PHE A 141 0.46 33.59 6.60
CA PHE A 141 1.86 33.84 6.29
C PHE A 141 1.94 34.31 4.84
N SER A 142 2.29 35.58 4.63
CA SER A 142 2.41 36.12 3.27
C SER A 142 3.27 37.37 3.24
N SER A 143 3.69 37.79 2.06
CA SER A 143 4.27 39.11 1.88
C SER A 143 4.13 39.60 0.45
N ASN A 144 4.40 40.88 0.24
CA ASN A 144 4.57 41.47 -1.09
C ASN A 144 6.05 41.75 -1.41
N SER A 145 7.00 41.48 -0.50
CA SER A 145 8.41 41.85 -0.69
C SER A 145 9.44 40.85 -0.15
N ASN A 146 9.17 40.10 0.93
CA ASN A 146 10.11 39.14 1.56
C ASN A 146 9.35 37.91 2.05
N ALA A 147 9.90 36.70 1.91
CA ALA A 147 9.23 35.50 2.44
C ALA A 147 9.00 35.61 3.96
N SER A 148 7.92 35.00 4.47
CA SER A 148 7.71 34.84 5.93
C SER A 148 8.39 33.54 6.37
N GLU A 149 9.41 33.63 7.22
CA GLU A 149 10.30 32.51 7.51
C GLU A 149 10.59 32.30 8.98
N ASN A 150 10.94 31.06 9.34
CA ASN A 150 11.38 30.69 10.69
C ASN A 150 10.37 31.03 11.79
N ASN A 151 9.07 30.95 11.46
CA ASN A 151 8.00 31.15 12.43
C ASN A 151 7.53 29.80 13.00
N LEU A 152 7.10 29.82 14.26
CA LEU A 152 6.58 28.67 14.99
C LEU A 152 5.18 28.99 15.51
N ILE A 153 4.20 28.14 15.20
CA ILE A 153 2.90 28.14 15.88
C ILE A 153 2.74 26.78 16.56
N THR A 154 2.57 26.81 17.88
CA THR A 154 2.53 25.59 18.68
C THR A 154 1.50 25.64 19.80
N ASN A 155 0.97 24.48 20.19
CA ASN A 155 0.05 24.30 21.32
C ASN A 155 -1.26 25.13 21.24
N CYS A 156 -1.63 25.63 20.06
CA CYS A 156 -2.79 26.50 19.89
C CYS A 156 -4.03 25.72 19.43
N THR A 157 -5.21 26.27 19.71
CA THR A 157 -6.45 25.92 18.99
C THR A 157 -6.73 26.99 17.95
N ILE A 158 -6.88 26.63 16.67
CA ILE A 158 -7.01 27.57 15.55
C ILE A 158 -8.23 27.18 14.73
N LEU A 159 -9.30 27.97 14.87
CA LEU A 159 -10.60 27.72 14.27
C LEU A 159 -10.90 28.77 13.21
N GLY A 160 -11.46 28.33 12.08
CA GLY A 160 -11.85 29.21 10.99
C GLY A 160 -13.06 28.72 10.21
N ALA A 161 -13.68 29.62 9.45
CA ALA A 161 -14.88 29.31 8.65
C ALA A 161 -14.62 29.32 7.12
N THR A 162 -13.36 29.37 6.68
CA THR A 162 -13.02 29.69 5.28
C THR A 162 -13.64 28.72 4.27
N SER A 163 -14.39 29.25 3.30
CA SER A 163 -15.14 28.45 2.34
C SER A 163 -14.44 28.28 0.98
N SER A 164 -13.35 29.03 0.75
CA SER A 164 -12.64 29.06 -0.53
C SER A 164 -11.80 27.80 -0.75
N SER A 165 -11.89 27.19 -1.93
CA SER A 165 -10.99 26.10 -2.34
C SER A 165 -9.52 26.52 -2.49
N TYR A 166 -9.24 27.83 -2.49
CA TYR A 166 -7.91 28.43 -2.65
C TYR A 166 -7.41 29.11 -1.36
N SER A 167 -7.97 28.74 -0.20
CA SER A 167 -7.55 29.21 1.12
C SER A 167 -7.68 28.07 2.14
N GLY A 168 -7.03 28.25 3.29
CA GLY A 168 -7.18 27.39 4.48
C GLY A 168 -7.44 28.22 5.73
N VAL A 169 -7.78 27.56 6.84
CA VAL A 169 -7.76 28.18 8.19
C VAL A 169 -6.38 28.80 8.44
N ILE A 170 -5.33 28.13 8.01
CA ILE A 170 -3.97 28.67 7.92
C ILE A 170 -3.55 28.72 6.46
N LEU A 171 -3.02 29.87 6.04
CA LEU A 171 -2.61 30.15 4.67
C LEU A 171 -1.12 30.45 4.59
N PHE A 172 -0.39 29.69 3.76
CA PHE A 172 1.01 29.94 3.37
C PHE A 172 1.09 30.46 1.94
N GLN A 173 1.70 31.63 1.77
CA GLN A 173 2.00 32.23 0.47
C GLN A 173 3.37 32.90 0.56
N TRP A 174 4.40 32.42 -0.15
CA TRP A 174 5.79 32.92 0.01
C TRP A 174 6.26 32.79 1.45
N ALA A 175 6.13 31.59 2.00
CA ALA A 175 6.44 31.33 3.38
C ALA A 175 7.19 30.01 3.50
N SER A 176 8.45 30.07 3.93
CA SER A 176 9.36 28.93 3.97
C SER A 176 9.93 28.72 5.36
N ASN A 177 10.36 27.51 5.70
CA ASN A 177 10.97 27.22 7.01
C ASN A 177 10.07 27.51 8.22
N ASN A 178 8.75 27.44 8.07
CA ASN A 178 7.81 27.63 9.18
C ASN A 178 7.38 26.29 9.77
N VAL A 179 7.01 26.29 11.05
CA VAL A 179 6.60 25.09 11.79
C VAL A 179 5.22 25.29 12.40
N LEU A 180 4.29 24.39 12.09
CA LEU A 180 3.06 24.19 12.84
C LEU A 180 3.18 22.90 13.65
N SER A 181 3.19 23.00 14.98
CA SER A 181 3.36 21.84 15.86
C SER A 181 2.31 21.71 16.95
N ASP A 182 1.78 20.52 17.20
CA ASP A 182 0.91 20.24 18.37
C ASP A 182 -0.32 21.17 18.49
N ASN A 183 -0.87 21.61 17.35
CA ASN A 183 -2.06 22.45 17.32
C ASN A 183 -3.34 21.64 17.04
N VAL A 184 -4.47 22.17 17.50
CA VAL A 184 -5.81 21.73 17.08
C VAL A 184 -6.31 22.70 16.02
N ILE A 185 -6.56 22.23 14.79
CA ILE A 185 -6.99 23.07 13.67
C ILE A 185 -8.31 22.53 13.10
N GLY A 186 -9.33 23.37 13.07
CA GLY A 186 -10.68 22.94 12.73
C GLY A 186 -11.66 24.06 12.38
N PRO A 187 -12.96 23.74 12.32
CA PRO A 187 -14.00 24.70 11.99
C PRO A 187 -14.29 25.65 13.13
N PHE A 188 -14.59 26.90 12.78
CA PHE A 188 -15.34 27.77 13.68
C PHE A 188 -16.81 27.33 13.69
N SER A 189 -17.29 26.85 14.85
CA SER A 189 -18.65 26.33 14.99
C SER A 189 -18.94 25.23 13.95
N ASN A 190 -20.12 25.22 13.35
CA ASN A 190 -20.52 24.25 12.31
C ASN A 190 -20.11 24.67 10.89
N ASN A 191 -19.30 25.73 10.74
CA ASN A 191 -18.88 26.23 9.43
C ASN A 191 -17.56 25.56 9.01
N ASN A 192 -17.69 24.36 8.44
CA ASN A 192 -16.55 23.60 7.96
C ASN A 192 -15.69 24.40 6.96
N PRO A 193 -14.37 24.45 7.13
CA PRO A 193 -13.48 24.99 6.12
C PRO A 193 -13.46 24.14 4.85
N ALA A 194 -13.22 24.74 3.68
CA ALA A 194 -12.85 23.97 2.49
C ALA A 194 -11.52 23.22 2.72
N ASN A 195 -10.53 23.95 3.23
CA ASN A 195 -9.23 23.40 3.61
C ASN A 195 -8.80 23.89 5.00
N LEU A 196 -8.01 23.10 5.74
CA LEU A 196 -7.46 23.55 7.03
C LEU A 196 -6.14 24.27 6.84
N ILE A 197 -5.19 23.64 6.17
CA ILE A 197 -3.90 24.24 5.84
C ILE A 197 -3.80 24.32 4.31
N TYR A 198 -3.50 25.51 3.80
CA TYR A 198 -3.38 25.74 2.38
C TYR A 198 -2.05 26.45 2.07
N ALA A 199 -1.27 25.87 1.16
CA ALA A 199 -0.06 26.44 0.60
C ALA A 199 -0.18 26.43 -0.93
N GLY A 200 -0.37 27.60 -1.53
CA GLY A 200 -0.45 27.74 -2.99
C GLY A 200 -0.93 29.11 -3.44
N TYR A 201 -0.67 29.44 -4.72
CA TYR A 201 -1.38 30.38 -5.61
C TYR A 201 -0.45 30.78 -6.78
N PHE A 202 -1.03 31.36 -7.84
CA PHE A 202 -0.45 31.58 -9.18
C PHE A 202 0.62 32.69 -9.30
N TYR A 203 1.01 33.36 -8.21
CA TYR A 203 1.99 34.45 -8.24
C TYR A 203 3.26 34.08 -7.48
N ALA A 204 4.35 34.07 -8.24
CA ALA A 204 5.73 33.67 -7.96
C ALA A 204 6.25 33.81 -6.53
N GLY A 205 6.39 32.69 -5.82
CA GLY A 205 7.31 32.57 -4.68
C GLY A 205 7.09 31.25 -3.94
N ASP A 206 8.18 30.54 -3.67
CA ASP A 206 8.12 29.20 -3.14
C ASP A 206 7.74 29.20 -1.65
N SER A 207 7.05 28.15 -1.21
CA SER A 207 6.80 27.90 0.22
C SER A 207 7.46 26.60 0.58
N ASN A 208 8.78 26.60 0.73
CA ASN A 208 9.60 25.39 0.87
C ASN A 208 9.94 25.11 2.34
N PHE A 209 10.36 23.88 2.64
CA PHE A 209 10.93 23.53 3.96
C PHE A 209 10.00 23.77 5.16
N ASN A 210 8.69 23.86 4.95
CA ASN A 210 7.75 23.98 6.06
C ASN A 210 7.49 22.62 6.72
N SER A 211 7.20 22.64 8.02
CA SER A 211 6.90 21.46 8.82
C SER A 211 5.52 21.56 9.45
N ILE A 212 4.71 20.52 9.27
CA ILE A 212 3.38 20.35 9.86
C ILE A 212 3.45 19.08 10.69
N THR A 213 3.53 19.19 12.01
CA THR A 213 3.78 18.03 12.86
C THR A 213 2.94 17.93 14.13
N GLY A 214 2.50 16.74 14.51
CA GLY A 214 1.78 16.56 15.79
C GLY A 214 0.41 17.23 15.85
N ASN A 215 -0.13 17.75 14.75
CA ASN A 215 -1.39 18.51 14.78
C ASN A 215 -2.60 17.60 14.66
N ASP A 216 -3.69 17.99 15.33
CA ASP A 216 -5.02 17.42 15.16
C ASP A 216 -5.81 18.29 14.16
N LEU A 217 -6.17 17.71 13.02
CA LEU A 217 -6.78 18.38 11.88
C LEU A 217 -8.18 17.79 11.63
N SER A 218 -9.24 18.54 11.93
CA SER A 218 -10.60 17.99 11.88
C SER A 218 -11.61 18.79 11.06
N ASP A 219 -12.66 18.09 10.64
CA ASP A 219 -13.94 18.68 10.21
C ASP A 219 -13.86 19.68 9.05
N TYR A 220 -13.03 19.35 8.07
CA TYR A 220 -12.93 20.06 6.79
C TYR A 220 -13.86 19.47 5.72
N GLY A 221 -14.05 20.22 4.64
CA GLY A 221 -15.00 19.94 3.58
C GLY A 221 -16.34 20.62 3.85
N ASN A 222 -16.50 21.80 3.28
CA ASN A 222 -17.77 22.52 3.29
C ASN A 222 -18.71 22.03 2.18
N SER A 223 -20.01 22.20 2.39
CA SER A 223 -21.05 21.65 1.50
C SER A 223 -21.11 22.30 0.12
N SER A 224 -20.54 23.49 -0.07
CA SER A 224 -20.48 24.21 -1.34
C SER A 224 -19.13 24.09 -2.06
N ALA A 225 -18.15 23.39 -1.49
CA ALA A 225 -16.84 23.21 -2.09
C ALA A 225 -16.90 22.34 -3.37
N THR A 226 -15.94 22.53 -4.28
CA THR A 226 -15.73 21.62 -5.44
C THR A 226 -14.65 20.57 -5.15
N ARG A 227 -13.81 20.84 -4.14
CA ARG A 227 -12.79 19.96 -3.58
C ARG A 227 -12.52 20.34 -2.13
N ALA A 228 -11.98 19.44 -1.34
CA ALA A 228 -11.60 19.72 0.05
C ALA A 228 -10.30 19.00 0.42
N ALA A 229 -9.52 19.56 1.35
CA ALA A 229 -8.28 18.97 1.85
C ALA A 229 -8.01 19.33 3.32
N ALA A 230 -7.47 18.41 4.13
CA ALA A 230 -6.91 18.82 5.42
C ALA A 230 -5.65 19.67 5.19
N ILE A 231 -4.74 19.16 4.35
CA ILE A 231 -3.52 19.85 3.93
C ILE A 231 -3.51 19.92 2.41
N TYR A 232 -3.49 21.14 1.86
CA TYR A 232 -3.39 21.39 0.42
C TYR A 232 -2.08 22.11 0.12
N LEU A 233 -1.21 21.47 -0.65
CA LEU A 233 0.11 21.96 -1.00
C LEU A 233 0.28 21.94 -2.52
N GLU A 234 0.68 23.08 -3.07
CA GLU A 234 1.11 23.22 -4.47
C GLU A 234 2.43 24.01 -4.55
N TYR A 235 3.36 23.52 -5.38
CA TYR A 235 4.64 24.17 -5.69
C TYR A 235 5.63 24.30 -4.52
N GLY A 236 5.35 23.74 -3.36
CA GLY A 236 6.33 23.61 -2.28
C GLY A 236 7.30 22.45 -2.54
N THR A 237 8.51 22.52 -1.99
CA THR A 237 9.50 21.42 -1.95
C THR A 237 9.96 21.19 -0.51
N ASN A 238 10.44 19.98 -0.21
CA ASN A 238 11.04 19.64 1.09
C ASN A 238 10.12 19.87 2.30
N TRP A 239 8.81 19.66 2.16
CA TRP A 239 7.91 19.73 3.32
C TRP A 239 8.02 18.49 4.19
N THR A 240 7.91 18.70 5.50
CA THR A 240 7.73 17.62 6.48
C THR A 240 6.29 17.64 6.96
N ILE A 241 5.55 16.57 6.73
CA ILE A 241 4.17 16.37 7.21
C ILE A 241 4.21 15.11 8.06
N ASN A 242 4.30 15.27 9.37
CA ASN A 242 4.67 14.18 10.26
C ASN A 242 3.84 14.08 11.54
N ASN A 243 3.40 12.88 11.94
CA ASN A 243 2.65 12.68 13.21
C ASN A 243 1.33 13.48 13.31
N ASN A 244 0.67 13.85 12.20
CA ASN A 244 -0.62 14.54 12.28
C ASN A 244 -1.79 13.54 12.33
N THR A 245 -2.86 13.89 13.04
CA THR A 245 -4.12 13.13 13.04
C THR A 245 -5.17 13.89 12.22
N ILE A 246 -5.68 13.29 11.15
CA ILE A 246 -6.68 13.88 10.26
C ILE A 246 -7.97 13.07 10.37
N PHE A 247 -9.05 13.68 10.87
CA PHE A 247 -10.30 12.96 11.17
C PHE A 247 -11.56 13.80 10.91
N GLN A 248 -12.72 13.13 10.95
CA GLN A 248 -14.03 13.77 10.82
C GLN A 248 -14.88 13.41 12.04
N SER A 249 -15.11 14.35 12.94
CA SER A 249 -15.83 14.14 14.20
C SER A 249 -17.31 13.77 14.00
N SER A 250 -17.83 14.06 12.82
CA SER A 250 -19.21 13.79 12.41
C SER A 250 -19.29 13.57 10.91
N ALA A 251 -20.36 12.87 10.46
CA ALA A 251 -20.56 12.55 9.05
C ALA A 251 -20.51 13.78 8.14
N ARG A 252 -19.73 13.69 7.06
CA ARG A 252 -19.58 14.74 6.05
C ARG A 252 -20.41 14.41 4.81
N SER A 253 -21.44 15.20 4.58
CA SER A 253 -22.25 15.13 3.35
C SER A 253 -21.85 16.24 2.38
N PHE A 254 -21.59 15.87 1.12
CA PHE A 254 -21.30 16.80 0.04
C PHE A 254 -22.51 16.96 -0.87
N ASN A 255 -23.08 18.18 -0.89
CA ASN A 255 -24.31 18.52 -1.62
C ASN A 255 -24.07 19.39 -2.87
N ASN A 256 -22.81 19.66 -3.22
CA ASN A 256 -22.46 20.38 -4.44
C ASN A 256 -22.27 19.39 -5.61
N PRO A 257 -23.07 19.49 -6.70
CA PRO A 257 -22.97 18.60 -7.86
C PRO A 257 -21.65 18.75 -8.65
N SER A 258 -20.80 19.71 -8.30
CA SER A 258 -19.44 19.88 -8.84
C SER A 258 -18.34 19.36 -7.91
N PHE A 259 -18.68 18.82 -6.73
CA PHE A 259 -17.70 18.24 -5.81
C PHE A 259 -17.17 16.91 -6.38
N ASN A 260 -15.88 16.85 -6.68
CA ASN A 260 -15.29 15.69 -7.35
C ASN A 260 -14.01 15.14 -6.70
N ARG A 261 -13.47 15.81 -5.67
CA ARG A 261 -12.18 15.46 -5.05
C ARG A 261 -12.19 15.70 -3.54
N TYR A 262 -11.77 14.70 -2.78
CA TYR A 262 -11.56 14.81 -1.34
C TYR A 262 -10.15 14.35 -0.98
N TYR A 263 -9.42 15.16 -0.21
CA TYR A 263 -8.03 14.89 0.14
C TYR A 263 -7.83 14.87 1.65
N GLY A 264 -7.02 13.95 2.17
CA GLY A 264 -6.40 14.16 3.47
C GLY A 264 -5.23 15.12 3.30
N ILE A 265 -4.18 14.62 2.65
CA ILE A 265 -2.97 15.35 2.28
C ILE A 265 -2.89 15.39 0.75
N TYR A 266 -2.94 16.60 0.19
CA TYR A 266 -2.73 16.83 -1.24
C TYR A 266 -1.41 17.54 -1.46
N VAL A 267 -0.55 16.90 -2.26
CA VAL A 267 0.72 17.45 -2.73
C VAL A 267 0.77 17.46 -4.24
N ARG A 268 0.98 18.65 -4.79
CA ARG A 268 1.19 18.85 -6.22
C ARG A 268 2.52 19.56 -6.50
N ASN A 269 3.31 18.96 -7.38
CA ASN A 269 4.64 19.44 -7.76
C ASN A 269 5.62 19.39 -6.58
N GLY A 270 6.88 19.70 -6.88
CA GLY A 270 7.95 19.63 -5.91
C GLY A 270 8.46 18.21 -5.70
N SER A 271 9.42 18.10 -4.79
CA SER A 271 10.08 16.86 -4.39
C SER A 271 10.74 17.03 -3.02
N GLY A 272 11.36 15.98 -2.49
CA GLY A 272 12.02 16.00 -1.18
C GLY A 272 11.04 15.96 0.01
N HIS A 273 9.76 15.72 -0.24
CA HIS A 273 8.75 15.72 0.81
C HIS A 273 8.85 14.48 1.70
N GLN A 274 8.56 14.67 2.99
CA GLN A 274 8.50 13.63 4.02
C GLN A 274 7.08 13.58 4.56
N ILE A 275 6.29 12.58 4.17
CA ILE A 275 4.89 12.39 4.62
C ILE A 275 4.87 11.15 5.48
N ASN A 276 5.14 11.31 6.78
CA ASN A 276 5.46 10.20 7.66
C ASN A 276 4.55 10.13 8.88
N ASN A 277 4.26 8.92 9.38
CA ASN A 277 3.60 8.71 10.66
C ASN A 277 2.24 9.44 10.83
N ASN A 278 1.57 9.84 9.75
CA ASN A 278 0.27 10.50 9.85
C ASN A 278 -0.83 9.46 10.00
N ILE A 279 -1.87 9.82 10.74
CA ILE A 279 -3.07 9.01 10.91
C ILE A 279 -4.22 9.71 10.21
N ILE A 280 -4.86 9.05 9.26
CA ILE A 280 -5.94 9.62 8.45
C ILE A 280 -7.15 8.68 8.54
N GLY A 281 -8.28 9.20 9.01
CA GLY A 281 -9.46 8.40 9.30
C GLY A 281 -10.04 8.69 10.68
N TYR A 282 -10.85 7.76 11.20
CA TYR A 282 -11.49 7.84 12.52
C TYR A 282 -12.44 9.03 12.68
N SER A 283 -13.06 9.17 13.86
CA SER A 283 -13.89 10.32 14.21
C SER A 283 -13.42 11.09 15.44
N SER A 284 -12.16 10.90 15.84
CA SER A 284 -11.56 11.59 16.98
C SER A 284 -10.04 11.57 16.92
N ALA A 285 -9.41 12.57 17.55
CA ALA A 285 -7.96 12.63 17.76
C ALA A 285 -7.42 11.41 18.53
N SER A 286 -8.22 10.82 19.41
CA SER A 286 -7.88 9.59 20.14
C SER A 286 -8.00 8.30 19.32
N GLN A 287 -8.17 8.41 17.98
CA GLN A 287 -8.19 7.27 17.05
C GLN A 287 -9.34 6.29 17.34
N THR A 288 -10.52 6.84 17.68
CA THR A 288 -11.76 6.08 17.86
C THR A 288 -12.83 6.53 16.88
N GLY A 289 -13.78 5.64 16.58
CA GLY A 289 -14.86 5.88 15.64
C GLY A 289 -14.43 5.82 14.17
N ILE A 290 -15.26 6.35 13.26
CA ILE A 290 -15.14 6.16 11.81
C ILE A 290 -15.35 7.49 11.09
N THR A 291 -14.49 7.83 10.14
CA THR A 291 -14.74 8.91 9.18
C THR A 291 -15.88 8.49 8.24
N GLN A 292 -17.02 9.19 8.32
CA GLN A 292 -18.18 8.94 7.46
C GLN A 292 -18.28 10.01 6.37
N ILE A 293 -18.24 9.58 5.11
CA ILE A 293 -18.41 10.45 3.94
C ILE A 293 -19.66 10.02 3.15
N ASP A 294 -20.55 10.97 2.89
CA ASP A 294 -21.74 10.81 2.07
C ASP A 294 -21.67 11.72 0.82
N LEU A 295 -21.73 11.09 -0.35
CA LEU A 295 -21.57 11.70 -1.66
C LEU A 295 -22.90 11.83 -2.43
N SER A 296 -24.04 11.67 -1.76
CA SER A 296 -25.35 11.62 -2.42
C SER A 296 -25.74 12.88 -3.20
N GLY A 297 -25.15 14.04 -2.91
CA GLY A 297 -25.33 15.28 -3.67
C GLY A 297 -24.08 15.76 -4.43
N ALA A 298 -23.05 14.91 -4.53
CA ALA A 298 -21.78 15.25 -5.17
C ALA A 298 -21.83 15.09 -6.71
N ALA A 299 -20.69 15.28 -7.39
CA ALA A 299 -20.57 15.02 -8.82
C ALA A 299 -20.79 13.55 -9.16
N SER A 300 -21.08 13.26 -10.44
CA SER A 300 -21.27 11.87 -10.92
C SER A 300 -20.05 10.98 -10.70
N SER A 301 -18.86 11.55 -10.59
CA SER A 301 -17.60 10.86 -10.34
C SER A 301 -16.83 11.60 -9.26
N VAL A 302 -16.51 10.90 -8.18
CA VAL A 302 -15.75 11.44 -7.05
C VAL A 302 -14.57 10.54 -6.74
N ASP A 303 -13.39 11.14 -6.67
CA ASP A 303 -12.18 10.45 -6.22
C ASP A 303 -11.75 10.99 -4.85
N LEU A 304 -11.39 10.07 -3.97
CA LEU A 304 -10.95 10.35 -2.61
C LEU A 304 -9.52 9.85 -2.43
N TYR A 305 -8.66 10.73 -1.92
CA TYR A 305 -7.24 10.49 -1.74
C TYR A 305 -6.80 10.91 -0.33
N PRO A 306 -6.78 9.99 0.64
CA PRO A 306 -6.14 10.23 1.93
C PRO A 306 -4.73 10.82 1.78
N ILE A 307 -3.89 10.29 0.87
CA ILE A 307 -2.61 10.89 0.45
C ILE A 307 -2.54 10.92 -1.08
N HIS A 308 -2.54 12.11 -1.66
CA HIS A 308 -2.29 12.35 -3.08
C HIS A 308 -0.97 13.07 -3.26
N PHE A 309 -0.04 12.46 -4.00
CA PHE A 309 1.29 13.01 -4.19
C PHE A 309 1.70 13.00 -5.65
N THR A 310 2.19 14.15 -6.15
CA THR A 310 2.83 14.22 -7.47
C THR A 310 4.19 14.88 -7.37
N SER A 311 5.17 14.30 -8.06
CA SER A 311 6.56 14.76 -8.01
C SER A 311 7.05 15.32 -9.34
N ASP A 312 7.92 16.33 -9.24
CA ASP A 312 8.76 16.81 -10.34
C ASP A 312 10.07 16.04 -10.53
N GLY A 313 10.45 15.14 -9.60
CA GLY A 313 11.60 14.24 -9.72
C GLY A 313 12.97 14.82 -9.33
N SER A 314 13.03 16.00 -8.72
CA SER A 314 14.32 16.61 -8.34
C SER A 314 15.02 15.96 -7.14
N THR A 315 14.28 15.39 -6.18
CA THR A 315 14.77 14.76 -4.93
C THR A 315 13.83 13.61 -4.52
N GLU A 316 14.37 12.56 -3.87
CA GLU A 316 13.56 11.45 -3.34
C GLU A 316 12.53 11.94 -2.32
N SER A 317 11.29 11.47 -2.43
CA SER A 317 10.22 11.76 -1.46
C SER A 317 9.78 10.49 -0.73
N ASN A 318 9.41 10.61 0.54
CA ASN A 318 9.07 9.49 1.40
C ASN A 318 7.61 9.57 1.85
N ILE A 319 6.91 8.44 1.77
CA ILE A 319 5.56 8.23 2.29
C ILE A 319 5.65 7.02 3.21
N GLU A 320 5.94 7.22 4.49
CA GLU A 320 6.29 6.12 5.39
C GLU A 320 5.50 6.08 6.70
N ASN A 321 5.20 4.87 7.18
CA ASN A 321 4.57 4.64 8.49
C ASN A 321 3.20 5.35 8.69
N ASN A 322 2.52 5.76 7.63
CA ASN A 322 1.19 6.35 7.75
C ASN A 322 0.13 5.27 8.01
N VAL A 323 -0.92 5.64 8.75
CA VAL A 323 -2.10 4.80 8.99
C VAL A 323 -3.31 5.45 8.33
N ILE A 324 -3.93 4.75 7.39
CA ILE A 324 -5.16 5.18 6.72
C ILE A 324 -6.23 4.14 7.02
N SER A 325 -7.17 4.43 7.91
CA SER A 325 -8.13 3.43 8.41
C SER A 325 -9.48 4.05 8.79
N GLU A 326 -10.44 3.21 9.18
CA GLU A 326 -11.74 3.64 9.70
C GLU A 326 -12.47 4.66 8.82
N PHE A 327 -12.78 4.24 7.59
CA PHE A 327 -13.56 5.01 6.60
C PHE A 327 -14.86 4.29 6.22
N SER A 328 -15.94 5.04 6.15
CA SER A 328 -17.21 4.62 5.55
C SER A 328 -17.62 5.61 4.48
N ILE A 329 -17.48 5.24 3.21
CA ILE A 329 -17.75 6.10 2.06
C ILE A 329 -19.00 5.58 1.35
N SER A 330 -20.00 6.43 1.22
CA SER A 330 -21.28 6.05 0.61
C SER A 330 -21.84 7.16 -0.28
N GLY A 331 -22.80 6.82 -1.15
CA GLY A 331 -23.56 7.82 -1.91
C GLY A 331 -24.24 7.27 -3.16
N THR A 332 -24.89 8.16 -3.92
CA THR A 332 -25.61 7.85 -5.17
C THR A 332 -24.81 8.16 -6.44
N THR A 333 -23.54 8.54 -6.30
CA THR A 333 -22.63 8.88 -7.41
C THR A 333 -22.43 7.71 -8.38
N GLN A 334 -22.33 7.99 -9.68
CA GLN A 334 -22.09 6.95 -10.69
C GLN A 334 -20.70 6.33 -10.61
N HIS A 335 -19.73 7.01 -9.99
CA HIS A 335 -18.40 6.48 -9.73
C HIS A 335 -17.83 6.98 -8.40
N ILE A 336 -17.34 6.04 -7.56
CA ILE A 336 -16.50 6.31 -6.39
C ILE A 336 -15.13 5.67 -6.61
N GLY A 337 -14.08 6.49 -6.59
CA GLY A 337 -12.70 6.07 -6.50
C GLY A 337 -12.13 6.33 -5.10
N PHE A 338 -11.50 5.34 -4.48
CA PHE A 338 -10.76 5.52 -3.24
C PHE A 338 -9.31 5.04 -3.44
N TYR A 339 -8.38 5.98 -3.28
CA TYR A 339 -6.95 5.77 -3.53
C TYR A 339 -6.16 6.26 -2.31
N PRO A 340 -6.07 5.45 -1.23
CA PRO A 340 -5.37 5.78 0.02
C PRO A 340 -4.02 6.43 -0.18
N ILE A 341 -3.15 5.80 -0.98
CA ILE A 341 -1.84 6.36 -1.33
C ILE A 341 -1.74 6.41 -2.85
N PHE A 342 -1.65 7.61 -3.39
CA PHE A 342 -1.45 7.85 -4.81
C PHE A 342 -0.14 8.60 -5.05
N TYR A 343 0.71 8.06 -5.90
CA TYR A 343 1.96 8.67 -6.34
C TYR A 343 2.03 8.69 -7.86
N GLU A 344 2.23 9.86 -8.46
CA GLU A 344 2.52 9.96 -9.89
C GLU A 344 3.45 11.13 -10.26
N GLY A 345 3.78 11.24 -11.54
CA GLY A 345 4.45 12.42 -12.05
C GLY A 345 3.51 13.62 -12.21
N THR A 346 4.05 14.82 -11.98
CA THR A 346 3.35 16.08 -12.20
C THR A 346 2.74 16.16 -13.61
N TYR A 347 1.45 16.52 -13.69
CA TYR A 347 0.78 16.75 -14.96
C TYR A 347 1.52 17.80 -15.83
N ASN A 348 1.65 17.55 -17.13
CA ASN A 348 2.44 18.33 -18.11
C ASN A 348 3.96 18.33 -17.91
N SER A 349 4.51 17.57 -16.95
CA SER A 349 5.96 17.37 -16.87
C SER A 349 6.43 16.29 -17.85
N SER A 350 7.71 16.33 -18.24
CA SER A 350 8.25 15.33 -19.16
C SER A 350 8.17 13.91 -18.58
N ALA A 351 7.73 12.97 -19.42
CA ALA A 351 7.70 11.54 -19.12
C ALA A 351 9.10 10.99 -18.76
N SER A 352 10.16 11.60 -19.29
CA SER A 352 11.55 11.14 -19.13
C SER A 352 12.25 11.61 -17.86
N ILE A 353 11.62 12.48 -17.06
CA ILE A 353 12.22 12.90 -15.78
C ILE A 353 12.13 11.73 -14.81
N LEU A 354 13.26 11.34 -14.21
CA LEU A 354 13.29 10.28 -13.21
C LEU A 354 12.66 10.78 -11.92
N ARG A 355 11.72 10.01 -11.36
CA ARG A 355 11.05 10.33 -10.09
C ARG A 355 11.34 9.25 -9.08
N ASN A 356 11.88 9.66 -7.93
CA ASN A 356 12.30 8.77 -6.87
C ASN A 356 11.36 8.88 -5.67
N ALA A 357 10.92 7.74 -5.16
CA ALA A 357 10.15 7.71 -3.92
C ALA A 357 10.26 6.38 -3.18
N ARG A 358 10.05 6.46 -1.87
CA ARG A 358 9.83 5.32 -0.99
C ARG A 358 8.42 5.36 -0.43
N ILE A 359 7.70 4.25 -0.57
CA ILE A 359 6.36 4.06 0.00
C ILE A 359 6.47 2.85 0.91
N SER A 360 6.76 3.10 2.19
CA SER A 360 7.23 2.06 3.11
C SER A 360 6.39 1.97 4.38
N ASN A 361 6.15 0.76 4.89
CA ASN A 361 5.59 0.55 6.24
C ASN A 361 4.19 1.18 6.52
N ASN A 362 3.46 1.60 5.48
CA ASN A 362 2.13 2.18 5.66
C ASN A 362 1.09 1.09 5.94
N LEU A 363 0.09 1.42 6.77
CA LEU A 363 -1.10 0.61 7.00
C LEU A 363 -2.30 1.22 6.26
N VAL A 364 -2.91 0.45 5.36
CA VAL A 364 -4.19 0.80 4.72
C VAL A 364 -5.27 -0.18 5.19
N GLY A 365 -6.23 0.35 5.94
CA GLY A 365 -7.28 -0.41 6.62
C GLY A 365 -6.79 -0.98 7.95
N SER A 366 -6.87 -2.29 8.16
CA SER A 366 -6.53 -2.94 9.43
C SER A 366 -5.95 -4.33 9.23
N GLU A 367 -5.14 -4.78 10.19
CA GLU A 367 -4.62 -6.15 10.27
C GLU A 367 -5.52 -7.06 11.13
N THR A 368 -6.36 -6.46 11.98
CA THR A 368 -7.10 -7.16 13.04
C THR A 368 -8.61 -6.94 13.00
N LYS A 369 -9.08 -5.89 12.34
CA LYS A 369 -10.50 -5.51 12.27
C LYS A 369 -11.04 -5.65 10.84
N PRO A 370 -12.08 -6.45 10.59
CA PRO A 370 -12.76 -6.47 9.30
C PRO A 370 -13.51 -5.15 9.06
N ASN A 371 -13.70 -4.78 7.78
CA ASN A 371 -14.51 -3.63 7.38
C ASN A 371 -14.05 -2.28 7.98
N ALA A 372 -12.76 -2.15 8.30
CA ALA A 372 -12.16 -0.88 8.68
C ALA A 372 -12.32 0.16 7.56
N ILE A 373 -12.38 -0.25 6.29
CA ILE A 373 -12.74 0.64 5.18
C ILE A 373 -13.87 0.03 4.35
N THR A 374 -14.91 0.83 4.08
CA THR A 374 -16.06 0.43 3.27
C THR A 374 -16.38 1.46 2.19
N LEU A 375 -16.68 0.99 0.97
CA LEU A 375 -17.18 1.79 -0.15
C LEU A 375 -18.54 1.28 -0.59
N ASN A 376 -19.55 2.14 -0.71
CA ASN A 376 -20.90 1.74 -1.10
C ASN A 376 -21.56 2.75 -2.04
N THR A 377 -21.89 2.34 -3.26
CA THR A 377 -22.78 3.09 -4.15
C THR A 377 -23.48 2.19 -5.15
N GLY A 378 -24.58 2.65 -5.76
CA GLY A 378 -25.18 2.00 -6.93
C GLY A 378 -24.37 2.16 -8.22
N GLY A 379 -23.36 3.05 -8.24
CA GLY A 379 -22.43 3.26 -9.35
C GLY A 379 -21.13 2.42 -9.27
N ASN A 380 -20.18 2.68 -10.17
CA ASN A 380 -18.90 1.96 -10.23
C ASN A 380 -17.99 2.29 -9.03
N MET A 381 -17.44 1.29 -8.36
CA MET A 381 -16.53 1.44 -7.23
C MET A 381 -15.12 0.96 -7.59
N ARG A 382 -14.10 1.77 -7.33
CA ARG A 382 -12.69 1.39 -7.48
C ARG A 382 -11.94 1.67 -6.20
N PHE A 383 -11.26 0.65 -5.71
CA PHE A 383 -10.33 0.76 -4.59
C PHE A 383 -8.94 0.40 -5.08
N ARG A 384 -7.96 1.31 -4.95
CA ARG A 384 -6.55 0.95 -5.14
C ARG A 384 -5.74 1.44 -3.96
N ALA A 385 -5.31 0.53 -3.08
CA ALA A 385 -4.72 0.91 -1.80
C ALA A 385 -3.42 1.71 -1.98
N ILE A 386 -2.51 1.22 -2.82
CA ILE A 386 -1.32 1.95 -3.26
C ILE A 386 -1.33 2.01 -4.79
N LEU A 387 -1.31 3.23 -5.33
CA LEU A 387 -1.40 3.48 -6.77
C LEU A 387 -0.19 4.30 -7.24
N LEU A 388 0.76 3.61 -7.89
CA LEU A 388 1.90 4.21 -8.58
C LEU A 388 1.55 4.42 -10.06
N GLY A 389 1.37 5.69 -10.45
CA GLY A 389 0.90 6.09 -11.77
C GLY A 389 -0.58 5.77 -11.99
N ASN A 390 -1.25 6.50 -12.90
CA ASN A 390 -2.67 6.29 -13.19
C ASN A 390 -2.90 5.35 -14.39
N PRO A 391 -3.45 4.13 -14.22
CA PRO A 391 -3.78 3.19 -15.29
C PRO A 391 -4.75 3.72 -16.34
N GLY A 392 -5.65 4.63 -15.97
CA GLY A 392 -6.62 5.24 -16.88
C GLY A 392 -6.05 6.36 -17.73
N SER A 393 -4.83 6.81 -17.44
CA SER A 393 -4.14 7.87 -18.18
C SER A 393 -3.30 7.28 -19.32
N SER A 394 -3.22 7.98 -20.45
CA SER A 394 -2.22 7.70 -21.49
C SER A 394 -0.81 8.19 -21.09
N LEU A 395 -0.70 9.02 -20.05
CA LEU A 395 0.56 9.53 -19.54
C LEU A 395 1.30 8.46 -18.74
N ASN A 396 2.59 8.35 -18.99
CA ASN A 396 3.52 7.45 -18.31
C ASN A 396 4.75 8.24 -17.90
N TYR A 397 5.29 7.97 -16.71
CA TYR A 397 6.41 8.70 -16.13
C TYR A 397 7.53 7.74 -15.74
N LEU A 398 8.78 8.19 -15.83
CA LEU A 398 9.95 7.42 -15.45
C LEU A 398 10.09 7.38 -13.92
N TYR A 399 10.21 6.19 -13.36
CA TYR A 399 10.29 5.96 -11.91
C TYR A 399 11.52 5.16 -11.50
N ASP A 400 12.07 5.48 -10.33
CA ASP A 400 12.85 4.56 -9.49
C ASP A 400 12.19 4.56 -8.11
N VAL A 401 11.23 3.64 -7.91
CA VAL A 401 10.34 3.65 -6.74
C VAL A 401 10.39 2.31 -6.04
N THR A 402 10.49 2.37 -4.71
CA THR A 402 10.38 1.21 -3.83
C THR A 402 9.09 1.28 -3.03
N ILE A 403 8.31 0.20 -3.06
CA ILE A 403 7.06 0.02 -2.31
C ILE A 403 7.27 -1.22 -1.43
N ASN A 404 7.52 -1.04 -0.14
CA ASN A 404 7.85 -2.17 0.73
C ASN A 404 7.23 -2.15 2.12
N ASN A 405 7.07 -3.34 2.70
CA ASN A 405 6.59 -3.51 4.08
C ASN A 405 5.23 -2.86 4.38
N ASN A 406 4.43 -2.53 3.36
CA ASN A 406 3.09 -1.99 3.55
C ASN A 406 2.12 -3.12 3.92
N ARG A 407 1.14 -2.79 4.75
CA ARG A 407 0.14 -3.71 5.30
C ARG A 407 -1.24 -3.23 4.86
N ILE A 408 -1.99 -4.07 4.17
CA ILE A 408 -3.28 -3.69 3.53
C ILE A 408 -4.34 -4.71 3.92
N GLY A 409 -5.43 -4.33 4.60
CA GLY A 409 -6.42 -5.28 5.07
C GLY A 409 -7.71 -4.66 5.60
N GLY A 410 -8.70 -5.47 5.95
CA GLY A 410 -9.95 -5.01 6.56
C GLY A 410 -10.81 -4.14 5.64
N ILE A 411 -10.93 -4.52 4.37
CA ILE A 411 -11.61 -3.72 3.33
C ILE A 411 -12.84 -4.47 2.82
N GLN A 412 -13.96 -3.77 2.70
CA GLN A 412 -15.19 -4.28 2.10
C GLN A 412 -15.71 -3.39 0.98
N VAL A 413 -16.00 -4.00 -0.17
CA VAL A 413 -16.75 -3.39 -1.27
C VAL A 413 -17.99 -4.27 -1.50
N PRO A 414 -19.13 -4.05 -0.83
CA PRO A 414 -20.28 -4.95 -0.86
C PRO A 414 -21.03 -4.92 -2.20
N THR A 415 -21.91 -5.90 -2.46
CA THR A 415 -22.78 -5.83 -3.64
C THR A 415 -23.96 -4.89 -3.37
N THR A 416 -24.11 -3.87 -4.21
CA THR A 416 -25.01 -2.72 -3.94
C THR A 416 -25.86 -2.36 -5.17
N GLY A 417 -26.07 -3.32 -6.07
CA GLY A 417 -26.67 -3.08 -7.39
C GLY A 417 -25.72 -2.45 -8.42
N SER A 418 -24.49 -2.13 -8.03
CA SER A 418 -23.43 -1.69 -8.95
C SER A 418 -23.00 -2.80 -9.90
N SER A 419 -22.68 -2.42 -11.15
CA SER A 419 -22.13 -3.32 -12.17
C SER A 419 -20.61 -3.54 -12.04
N LEU A 420 -19.92 -2.75 -11.22
CA LEU A 420 -18.47 -2.80 -11.04
C LEU A 420 -18.07 -2.40 -9.61
N GLY A 421 -17.49 -3.33 -8.86
CA GLY A 421 -16.69 -3.08 -7.66
C GLY A 421 -15.34 -3.77 -7.84
N TYR A 422 -14.23 -3.03 -7.82
CA TYR A 422 -12.93 -3.63 -8.10
C TYR A 422 -11.85 -3.16 -7.13
N PHE A 423 -10.98 -4.07 -6.73
CA PHE A 423 -9.89 -3.82 -5.80
C PHE A 423 -8.51 -4.14 -6.38
N ASN A 424 -7.58 -3.22 -6.17
CA ASN A 424 -6.15 -3.49 -6.25
C ASN A 424 -5.47 -3.20 -4.92
N GLY A 425 -4.64 -4.12 -4.44
CA GLY A 425 -3.77 -3.81 -3.29
C GLY A 425 -2.68 -2.84 -3.73
N ILE A 426 -1.78 -3.28 -4.58
CA ILE A 426 -0.73 -2.43 -5.15
C ILE A 426 -0.88 -2.39 -6.66
N THR A 427 -0.89 -1.20 -7.25
CA THR A 427 -0.90 -1.01 -8.70
C THR A 427 0.31 -0.24 -9.14
N THR A 428 0.99 -0.72 -10.19
CA THR A 428 2.13 -0.05 -10.81
C THR A 428 1.88 0.26 -12.27
N LYS A 429 2.41 1.41 -12.70
CA LYS A 429 2.49 1.83 -14.09
C LYS A 429 3.61 2.84 -14.25
N GLY A 430 4.59 2.56 -15.09
CA GLY A 430 5.72 3.43 -15.38
C GLY A 430 6.02 3.58 -16.88
N TYR A 431 6.90 4.53 -17.19
CA TYR A 431 7.46 4.73 -18.52
C TYR A 431 8.60 3.74 -18.80
N ALA A 432 9.01 3.62 -20.07
CA ALA A 432 10.10 2.76 -20.48
C ALA A 432 11.39 3.13 -19.73
N GLY A 433 12.04 2.13 -19.13
CA GLY A 433 13.25 2.32 -18.32
C GLY A 433 12.97 2.54 -16.83
N SER A 434 11.70 2.60 -16.40
CA SER A 434 11.39 2.70 -14.96
C SER A 434 11.80 1.41 -14.24
N ILE A 435 12.27 1.56 -13.00
CA ILE A 435 12.56 0.47 -12.09
C ILE A 435 11.60 0.59 -10.91
N VAL A 436 10.75 -0.42 -10.73
CA VAL A 436 9.78 -0.46 -9.63
C VAL A 436 10.02 -1.72 -8.82
N ARG A 437 10.28 -1.55 -7.52
CA ARG A 437 10.48 -2.65 -6.57
C ARG A 437 9.28 -2.70 -5.64
N VAL A 438 8.56 -3.80 -5.63
CA VAL A 438 7.45 -4.06 -4.72
C VAL A 438 7.85 -5.26 -3.86
N THR A 439 8.29 -5.00 -2.63
CA THR A 439 8.93 -6.03 -1.81
C THR A 439 8.33 -6.15 -0.42
N GLU A 440 8.22 -7.35 0.12
CA GLU A 440 7.83 -7.57 1.54
C GLU A 440 6.48 -6.97 1.95
N ASN A 441 5.57 -6.71 1.02
CA ASN A 441 4.23 -6.18 1.36
C ASN A 441 3.29 -7.30 1.78
N THR A 442 2.39 -7.02 2.71
CA THR A 442 1.31 -7.95 3.12
C THR A 442 -0.05 -7.40 2.71
N ILE A 443 -0.77 -8.15 1.89
CA ILE A 443 -2.10 -7.80 1.36
C ILE A 443 -3.10 -8.84 1.84
N GLY A 444 -3.95 -8.42 2.77
CA GLY A 444 -4.99 -9.16 3.47
C GLY A 444 -4.50 -9.93 4.70
N PHE A 445 -5.40 -10.17 5.64
CA PHE A 445 -5.13 -10.80 6.93
C PHE A 445 -6.28 -11.72 7.35
N PRO A 446 -6.04 -12.80 8.11
CA PRO A 446 -7.13 -13.67 8.57
C PRO A 446 -8.16 -12.96 9.44
N SER A 447 -7.72 -12.05 10.33
CA SER A 447 -8.60 -11.28 11.22
C SER A 447 -9.18 -10.02 10.55
N ALA A 448 -8.64 -9.61 9.41
CA ALA A 448 -9.08 -8.46 8.65
C ALA A 448 -9.04 -8.77 7.14
N PRO A 449 -9.95 -9.64 6.65
CA PRO A 449 -9.97 -10.05 5.25
C PRO A 449 -10.34 -8.88 4.33
N ILE A 450 -10.06 -9.06 3.05
CA ILE A 450 -10.48 -8.15 1.98
C ILE A 450 -11.59 -8.84 1.19
N GLN A 451 -12.76 -8.21 1.11
CA GLN A 451 -13.95 -8.81 0.51
C GLN A 451 -14.56 -7.89 -0.56
N ILE A 452 -14.64 -8.39 -1.80
CA ILE A 452 -15.18 -7.70 -2.96
C ILE A 452 -16.46 -8.41 -3.40
N GLY A 453 -17.58 -7.79 -3.08
CA GLY A 453 -18.90 -8.38 -3.02
C GLY A 453 -19.16 -9.05 -1.67
N ASP A 454 -20.43 -9.41 -1.45
CA ASP A 454 -20.94 -10.18 -0.31
C ASP A 454 -21.89 -11.31 -0.76
N ASN A 455 -22.26 -11.34 -2.05
CA ASN A 455 -23.14 -12.35 -2.65
C ASN A 455 -22.74 -12.61 -4.13
N PRO A 456 -22.84 -13.86 -4.63
CA PRO A 456 -22.48 -14.18 -6.02
C PRO A 456 -23.21 -13.31 -7.05
N THR A 457 -22.47 -12.78 -8.02
CA THR A 457 -23.01 -11.87 -9.04
C THR A 457 -22.28 -12.00 -10.38
N SER A 458 -22.98 -11.81 -11.50
CA SER A 458 -22.37 -11.76 -12.83
C SER A 458 -21.64 -10.45 -13.13
N SER A 459 -21.85 -9.42 -12.30
CA SER A 459 -21.17 -8.13 -12.35
C SER A 459 -19.70 -8.25 -11.96
N GLN A 460 -18.89 -7.25 -12.31
CA GLN A 460 -17.46 -7.26 -12.01
C GLN A 460 -17.22 -6.91 -10.55
N TYR A 461 -17.08 -7.93 -9.72
CA TYR A 461 -16.65 -7.85 -8.32
C TYR A 461 -15.38 -8.66 -8.12
N SER A 462 -14.25 -8.19 -8.63
CA SER A 462 -12.98 -8.94 -8.64
C SER A 462 -11.84 -8.18 -7.97
N TYR A 463 -10.73 -8.88 -7.74
CA TYR A 463 -9.52 -8.30 -7.17
C TYR A 463 -8.26 -8.73 -7.92
N SER A 464 -7.24 -7.89 -7.82
CA SER A 464 -5.83 -8.27 -8.03
C SER A 464 -5.04 -7.78 -6.81
N GLY A 465 -4.37 -8.69 -6.08
CA GLY A 465 -3.55 -8.30 -4.92
C GLY A 465 -2.46 -7.31 -5.33
N ILE A 466 -1.62 -7.71 -6.27
CA ILE A 466 -0.69 -6.83 -6.99
C ILE A 466 -1.08 -6.80 -8.47
N TYR A 467 -1.16 -5.59 -9.05
CA TYR A 467 -1.52 -5.37 -10.46
C TYR A 467 -0.46 -4.53 -11.18
N VAL A 468 0.26 -5.15 -12.11
CA VAL A 468 1.14 -4.45 -13.04
C VAL A 468 0.34 -4.12 -14.30
N SER A 469 0.16 -2.83 -14.56
CA SER A 469 -0.85 -2.33 -15.50
C SER A 469 -0.53 -2.59 -16.98
N TYR A 470 -1.59 -2.82 -17.78
CA TYR A 470 -1.54 -2.99 -19.25
C TYR A 470 -0.62 -2.03 -20.00
N ASN A 471 -0.69 -0.75 -19.63
CA ASN A 471 0.03 0.34 -20.30
C ASN A 471 1.36 0.69 -19.61
N GLY A 472 1.83 -0.17 -18.70
CA GLY A 472 3.09 -0.04 -17.97
C GLY A 472 4.29 -0.51 -18.79
N TYR A 473 5.31 0.33 -18.88
CA TYR A 473 6.59 0.09 -19.55
C TYR A 473 7.75 -0.03 -18.55
N GLU A 474 7.46 -0.25 -17.28
CA GLU A 474 8.46 -0.45 -16.22
C GLU A 474 9.07 -1.87 -16.25
N HIS A 475 10.24 -2.00 -15.64
CA HIS A 475 10.76 -3.25 -15.09
C HIS A 475 10.27 -3.35 -13.65
N VAL A 476 9.65 -4.48 -13.30
CA VAL A 476 9.10 -4.72 -11.96
C VAL A 476 9.81 -5.89 -11.31
N THR A 477 10.25 -5.66 -10.07
CA THR A 477 10.62 -6.71 -9.12
C THR A 477 9.50 -6.85 -8.10
N LEU A 478 8.89 -8.02 -8.04
CA LEU A 478 7.92 -8.44 -7.02
C LEU A 478 8.58 -9.50 -6.16
N GLU A 479 9.03 -9.14 -4.96
CA GLU A 479 9.83 -10.04 -4.12
C GLU A 479 9.32 -10.14 -2.68
N GLY A 480 9.20 -11.35 -2.12
CA GLY A 480 8.87 -11.51 -0.69
C GLY A 480 7.47 -11.03 -0.30
N ASN A 481 6.55 -10.76 -1.23
CA ASN A 481 5.22 -10.27 -0.89
C ASN A 481 4.30 -11.41 -0.43
N THR A 482 3.43 -11.13 0.53
CA THR A 482 2.37 -12.03 0.98
C THR A 482 1.00 -11.51 0.55
N ILE A 483 0.28 -12.28 -0.27
CA ILE A 483 -1.10 -11.98 -0.71
C ILE A 483 -2.02 -13.07 -0.17
N GLN A 484 -2.97 -12.70 0.69
CA GLN A 484 -3.76 -13.68 1.45
C GLN A 484 -5.14 -13.20 1.89
N ASN A 485 -6.09 -14.11 2.06
CA ASN A 485 -7.42 -13.82 2.63
C ASN A 485 -8.22 -12.77 1.84
N LEU A 486 -8.16 -12.83 0.50
CA LEU A 486 -9.00 -12.05 -0.40
C LEU A 486 -10.15 -12.91 -0.92
N ARG A 487 -11.36 -12.35 -0.97
CA ARG A 487 -12.56 -13.00 -1.51
C ARG A 487 -13.26 -12.12 -2.53
N SER A 488 -13.66 -12.74 -3.65
CA SER A 488 -14.41 -12.14 -4.74
C SER A 488 -15.71 -12.91 -4.97
N TYR A 489 -16.79 -12.19 -5.27
CA TYR A 489 -18.10 -12.79 -5.55
C TYR A 489 -18.52 -12.70 -7.03
N SER A 490 -17.62 -12.24 -7.92
CA SER A 490 -17.93 -12.23 -9.35
C SER A 490 -17.89 -13.63 -9.95
N THR A 491 -18.96 -14.07 -10.61
CA THR A 491 -19.04 -15.37 -11.28
C THR A 491 -18.43 -15.37 -12.70
N ASN A 492 -18.33 -14.18 -13.33
CA ASN A 492 -17.86 -14.03 -14.72
C ASN A 492 -16.45 -13.45 -14.83
N TYR A 493 -15.97 -12.74 -13.81
CA TYR A 493 -14.68 -12.05 -13.87
C TYR A 493 -13.65 -12.75 -13.01
N SER A 494 -12.43 -12.88 -13.53
CA SER A 494 -11.34 -13.56 -12.83
C SER A 494 -10.76 -12.69 -11.72
N SER A 495 -10.28 -13.32 -10.64
CA SER A 495 -9.49 -12.66 -9.59
C SER A 495 -8.08 -13.25 -9.53
N GLN A 496 -7.11 -12.47 -9.03
CA GLN A 496 -5.69 -12.85 -9.04
C GLN A 496 -4.97 -12.46 -7.74
N GLY A 497 -4.02 -13.28 -7.30
CA GLY A 497 -3.04 -12.84 -6.31
C GLY A 497 -2.12 -11.77 -6.89
N ILE A 498 -1.41 -12.13 -7.97
CA ILE A 498 -0.57 -11.23 -8.76
C ILE A 498 -1.05 -11.27 -10.21
N GLU A 499 -1.30 -10.09 -10.79
CA GLU A 499 -1.69 -9.93 -12.18
C GLU A 499 -0.68 -9.06 -12.94
N LEU A 500 -0.14 -9.61 -14.02
CA LEU A 500 0.77 -8.97 -14.95
C LEU A 500 0.03 -8.83 -16.30
N PHE A 501 -0.39 -7.61 -16.61
CA PHE A 501 -1.15 -7.32 -17.81
C PHE A 501 -0.23 -6.46 -18.69
N LYS A 502 0.30 -6.93 -19.84
CA LYS A 502 1.23 -6.11 -20.66
C LYS A 502 1.36 -6.45 -22.14
N TYR A 503 1.15 -5.49 -23.02
CA TYR A 503 1.28 -5.68 -24.48
C TYR A 503 2.72 -5.59 -25.06
N ASN A 504 3.74 -5.20 -24.28
CA ASN A 504 5.07 -4.88 -24.84
C ASN A 504 6.13 -5.98 -24.59
N PRO A 505 6.72 -6.57 -25.66
CA PRO A 505 7.65 -7.71 -25.58
C PRO A 505 9.06 -7.44 -25.04
N THR A 506 9.45 -6.20 -24.71
CA THR A 506 10.85 -5.85 -24.40
C THR A 506 11.23 -5.85 -22.93
N ASN A 507 10.26 -5.91 -22.01
CA ASN A 507 10.54 -5.79 -20.58
C ASN A 507 10.50 -7.15 -19.89
N THR A 508 11.38 -7.30 -18.90
CA THR A 508 11.48 -8.46 -18.02
C THR A 508 10.82 -8.15 -16.68
N TYR A 509 10.32 -9.18 -16.01
CA TYR A 509 9.89 -9.11 -14.62
C TYR A 509 10.71 -10.08 -13.77
N VAL A 510 10.86 -9.75 -12.50
CA VAL A 510 11.39 -10.66 -11.48
C VAL A 510 10.30 -10.88 -10.45
N ILE A 511 9.74 -12.08 -10.36
CA ILE A 511 8.67 -12.46 -9.45
C ILE A 511 9.22 -13.57 -8.57
N THR A 512 9.78 -13.21 -7.42
CA THR A 512 10.54 -14.12 -6.57
C THR A 512 10.02 -14.18 -5.15
N ASP A 513 10.08 -15.34 -4.50
CA ASP A 513 9.79 -15.49 -3.06
C ASP A 513 8.43 -14.95 -2.59
N ASN A 514 7.43 -14.85 -3.49
CA ASN A 514 6.10 -14.39 -3.10
C ASN A 514 5.28 -15.54 -2.53
N THR A 515 4.51 -15.26 -1.50
CA THR A 515 3.51 -16.18 -0.94
C THR A 515 2.11 -15.74 -1.33
N VAL A 516 1.40 -16.55 -2.11
CA VAL A 516 0.00 -16.31 -2.51
C VAL A 516 -0.86 -17.42 -1.94
N ARG A 517 -1.76 -17.10 -0.99
CA ARG A 517 -2.52 -18.12 -0.29
C ARG A 517 -3.92 -17.73 0.15
N SER A 518 -4.75 -18.69 0.53
CA SER A 518 -6.07 -18.45 1.15
C SER A 518 -6.92 -17.47 0.34
N LEU A 519 -6.93 -17.64 -0.98
CA LEU A 519 -7.67 -16.79 -1.91
C LEU A 519 -8.95 -17.49 -2.35
N GLN A 520 -10.03 -16.71 -2.47
CA GLN A 520 -11.33 -17.22 -2.88
C GLN A 520 -11.96 -16.40 -4.00
N ALA A 521 -12.62 -17.04 -4.96
CA ALA A 521 -13.41 -16.35 -5.97
C ALA A 521 -14.57 -17.23 -6.50
N GLU A 522 -15.72 -16.64 -6.82
CA GLU A 522 -16.76 -17.38 -7.55
C GLU A 522 -16.37 -17.65 -9.01
N GLY A 523 -15.67 -16.71 -9.64
CA GLY A 523 -15.11 -16.81 -10.99
C GLY A 523 -13.69 -17.37 -11.00
N GLU A 524 -13.04 -17.40 -12.17
CA GLU A 524 -11.68 -17.96 -12.31
C GLU A 524 -10.69 -17.32 -11.34
N LEU A 525 -9.86 -18.15 -10.71
CA LEU A 525 -8.85 -17.71 -9.76
C LEU A 525 -7.45 -18.14 -10.23
N SER A 526 -6.49 -17.23 -10.12
CA SER A 526 -5.08 -17.53 -10.36
C SER A 526 -4.21 -16.99 -9.23
N GLY A 527 -3.21 -17.76 -8.79
CA GLY A 527 -2.20 -17.25 -7.87
C GLY A 527 -1.38 -16.15 -8.54
N ILE A 528 -0.69 -16.50 -9.62
CA ILE A 528 0.04 -15.57 -10.49
C ILE A 528 -0.48 -15.70 -11.92
N LYS A 529 -0.87 -14.57 -12.52
CA LYS A 529 -1.38 -14.51 -13.91
C LYS A 529 -0.57 -13.53 -14.74
N SER A 530 0.01 -14.01 -15.84
CA SER A 530 0.59 -13.19 -16.89
C SER A 530 -0.22 -13.33 -18.18
N ASN A 531 -0.84 -12.23 -18.62
CA ASN A 531 -1.85 -12.24 -19.70
C ASN A 531 -1.25 -12.17 -21.12
N TYR A 532 -0.04 -11.64 -21.26
CA TYR A 532 0.60 -11.29 -22.53
C TYR A 532 2.11 -11.48 -22.41
N ASN A 533 2.88 -11.40 -23.51
CA ASN A 533 4.23 -11.96 -23.67
C ASN A 533 5.42 -11.03 -23.28
N PRO A 534 5.75 -10.75 -22.00
CA PRO A 534 7.07 -10.22 -21.69
C PRO A 534 8.12 -11.28 -22.04
N SER A 535 9.30 -10.82 -22.42
CA SER A 535 10.39 -11.70 -22.85
C SER A 535 11.47 -11.70 -21.78
N GLY A 536 11.84 -12.88 -21.26
CA GLY A 536 12.97 -12.97 -20.33
C GLY A 536 12.63 -12.72 -18.85
N SER A 537 11.38 -12.95 -18.44
CA SER A 537 10.98 -12.84 -17.03
C SER A 537 11.49 -14.03 -16.21
N LEU A 538 11.63 -13.82 -14.90
CA LEU A 538 11.92 -14.85 -13.91
C LEU A 538 10.73 -14.99 -12.95
N TYR A 539 10.22 -16.20 -12.83
CA TYR A 539 9.25 -16.60 -11.81
C TYR A 539 9.88 -17.68 -10.95
N ALA A 540 10.39 -17.33 -9.78
CA ALA A 540 11.07 -18.32 -8.96
C ALA A 540 10.78 -18.28 -7.47
N ASP A 541 10.94 -19.41 -6.79
CA ASP A 541 10.84 -19.48 -5.33
C ASP A 541 9.47 -19.07 -4.75
N ASN A 542 8.43 -18.93 -5.59
CA ASN A 542 7.10 -18.53 -5.14
C ASN A 542 6.34 -19.72 -4.51
N LYS A 543 5.58 -19.44 -3.45
CA LYS A 543 4.70 -20.39 -2.76
C LYS A 543 3.25 -20.03 -3.07
N ILE A 544 2.51 -20.92 -3.72
CA ILE A 544 1.12 -20.68 -4.13
C ILE A 544 0.24 -21.82 -3.64
N TYR A 545 -0.68 -21.53 -2.73
CA TYR A 545 -1.50 -22.59 -2.14
C TYR A 545 -2.84 -22.14 -1.59
N ASP A 546 -3.73 -23.07 -1.22
CA ASP A 546 -5.02 -22.76 -0.60
C ASP A 546 -5.84 -21.75 -1.44
N LEU A 547 -5.97 -22.05 -2.74
CA LEU A 547 -6.80 -21.27 -3.67
C LEU A 547 -8.11 -22.02 -3.90
N LEU A 548 -9.23 -21.34 -3.73
CA LEU A 548 -10.57 -21.92 -3.87
C LEU A 548 -11.41 -21.11 -4.86
N SER A 549 -11.96 -21.77 -5.87
CA SER A 549 -12.90 -21.14 -6.79
C SER A 549 -14.07 -22.03 -7.18
N ASN A 550 -15.19 -21.41 -7.56
CA ASN A 550 -16.29 -22.12 -8.22
C ASN A 550 -16.13 -22.19 -9.76
N HIS A 551 -14.94 -21.86 -10.24
CA HIS A 551 -14.52 -21.91 -11.62
C HIS A 551 -13.11 -22.52 -11.70
N ASN A 552 -12.42 -22.38 -12.83
CA ASN A 552 -11.02 -22.77 -12.97
C ASN A 552 -10.13 -22.15 -11.88
N THR A 553 -9.20 -22.96 -11.37
CA THR A 553 -8.21 -22.52 -10.38
C THR A 553 -6.81 -22.85 -10.87
N TYR A 554 -5.95 -21.83 -10.96
CA TYR A 554 -4.58 -21.99 -11.44
C TYR A 554 -3.58 -21.50 -10.41
N GLY A 555 -2.49 -22.24 -10.18
CA GLY A 555 -1.38 -21.75 -9.39
C GLY A 555 -0.69 -20.62 -10.14
N MET A 556 -0.17 -20.96 -11.32
CA MET A 556 0.41 -20.03 -12.27
C MET A 556 -0.30 -20.15 -13.62
N TYR A 557 -0.72 -19.02 -14.20
CA TYR A 557 -1.27 -18.90 -15.54
C TYR A 557 -0.37 -17.98 -16.36
N LEU A 558 0.44 -18.53 -17.26
CA LEU A 558 1.56 -17.79 -17.87
C LEU A 558 1.46 -17.77 -19.39
N GLY A 559 1.26 -16.59 -19.95
CA GLY A 559 1.45 -16.29 -21.38
C GLY A 559 2.83 -15.71 -21.67
N GLU A 560 3.88 -16.36 -21.20
CA GLU A 560 5.27 -15.88 -21.21
C GLU A 560 6.08 -16.36 -22.41
N LYS A 561 7.17 -15.65 -22.74
CA LYS A 561 8.14 -16.08 -23.77
C LYS A 561 9.58 -15.90 -23.29
N SER A 562 10.47 -16.83 -23.65
CA SER A 562 11.88 -16.78 -23.21
C SER A 562 12.07 -16.62 -21.69
N SER A 563 11.08 -17.01 -20.89
CA SER A 563 11.06 -16.81 -19.44
C SER A 563 11.48 -18.06 -18.71
N THR A 564 11.99 -17.89 -17.48
CA THR A 564 12.35 -18.97 -16.58
C THR A 564 11.32 -19.09 -15.46
N ILE A 565 10.75 -20.28 -15.31
CA ILE A 565 9.82 -20.65 -14.24
C ILE A 565 10.54 -21.70 -13.40
N ALA A 566 11.04 -21.35 -12.22
CA ALA A 566 11.89 -22.26 -11.46
C ALA A 566 11.63 -22.29 -9.95
N ARG A 567 11.72 -23.45 -9.31
CA ARG A 567 11.67 -23.55 -7.83
C ARG A 567 10.38 -23.00 -7.21
N ASN A 568 9.28 -22.97 -7.96
CA ASN A 568 7.99 -22.61 -7.41
C ASN A 568 7.38 -23.84 -6.71
N PHE A 569 6.74 -23.62 -5.56
CA PHE A 569 6.01 -24.63 -4.82
C PHE A 569 4.50 -24.32 -4.85
N ILE A 570 3.74 -25.20 -5.51
CA ILE A 570 2.32 -24.98 -5.77
C ILE A 570 1.53 -26.17 -5.23
N HIS A 571 0.58 -25.93 -4.33
CA HIS A 571 -0.25 -27.01 -3.79
C HIS A 571 -1.66 -26.58 -3.41
N SER A 572 -2.53 -27.54 -3.08
CA SER A 572 -3.84 -27.27 -2.46
C SER A 572 -4.72 -26.28 -3.25
N LEU A 573 -4.89 -26.53 -4.55
CA LEU A 573 -5.74 -25.74 -5.43
C LEU A 573 -7.09 -26.44 -5.63
N VAL A 574 -8.19 -25.72 -5.47
CA VAL A 574 -9.53 -26.31 -5.40
C VAL A 574 -10.49 -25.61 -6.36
N THR A 575 -11.18 -26.41 -7.17
CA THR A 575 -12.43 -25.98 -7.82
C THR A 575 -13.62 -26.73 -7.24
N THR A 576 -14.72 -26.04 -6.96
CA THR A 576 -15.97 -26.65 -6.49
C THR A 576 -16.90 -27.11 -7.63
N ASP A 577 -16.65 -26.67 -8.86
CA ASP A 577 -17.39 -27.08 -10.06
C ASP A 577 -16.61 -28.21 -10.78
N ASN A 578 -17.19 -29.41 -10.81
CA ASN A 578 -16.57 -30.59 -11.41
C ASN A 578 -16.43 -30.54 -12.94
N THR A 579 -17.02 -29.54 -13.60
CA THR A 579 -16.84 -29.29 -15.04
C THR A 579 -15.61 -28.41 -15.35
N ARG A 580 -14.95 -27.91 -14.31
CA ARG A 580 -13.82 -26.97 -14.41
C ARG A 580 -12.50 -27.66 -14.18
N SER A 581 -11.44 -26.87 -14.29
CA SER A 581 -10.07 -27.36 -14.22
C SER A 581 -9.28 -26.76 -13.08
N VAL A 582 -8.39 -27.57 -12.53
CA VAL A 582 -7.32 -27.16 -11.64
C VAL A 582 -6.00 -27.36 -12.38
N ALA A 583 -5.14 -26.34 -12.41
CA ALA A 583 -3.78 -26.52 -12.91
C ALA A 583 -2.72 -25.91 -11.99
N GLY A 584 -1.62 -26.62 -11.76
CA GLY A 584 -0.49 -26.08 -10.99
C GLY A 584 0.21 -25.00 -11.80
N ILE A 585 0.85 -25.40 -12.89
CA ILE A 585 1.49 -24.51 -13.86
C ILE A 585 0.76 -24.63 -15.19
N TYR A 586 0.09 -23.56 -15.62
CA TYR A 586 -0.53 -23.46 -16.93
C TYR A 586 0.29 -22.55 -17.84
N MET A 587 1.00 -23.18 -18.79
CA MET A 587 1.66 -22.50 -19.90
C MET A 587 0.64 -22.26 -21.04
N ARG A 588 0.16 -21.02 -21.14
CA ARG A 588 -0.81 -20.60 -22.16
C ARG A 588 -0.10 -20.26 -23.47
N SER A 589 -0.71 -20.64 -24.60
CA SER A 589 -0.22 -20.27 -25.93
C SER A 589 -0.22 -18.78 -26.26
N PHE A 590 0.93 -18.32 -26.78
CA PHE A 590 1.08 -17.29 -27.81
C PHE A 590 2.37 -17.56 -28.65
N SER A 591 2.55 -16.93 -29.81
CA SER A 591 3.60 -17.27 -30.79
C SER A 591 5.04 -16.82 -30.38
N ALA A 592 6.00 -17.78 -30.31
CA ALA A 592 7.48 -17.75 -30.15
C ALA A 592 8.13 -17.00 -28.94
N PRO A 593 9.31 -17.40 -28.34
CA PRO A 593 10.16 -18.63 -28.38
C PRO A 593 10.21 -19.41 -27.02
N VAL A 594 11.18 -20.34 -26.82
CA VAL A 594 11.34 -21.35 -25.72
C VAL A 594 11.30 -20.75 -24.29
N ASN A 595 10.35 -21.15 -23.45
CA ASN A 595 10.45 -20.97 -21.98
C ASN A 595 11.24 -22.11 -21.33
N THR A 596 11.81 -21.89 -20.14
CA THR A 596 12.43 -22.96 -19.32
C THR A 596 11.65 -23.12 -18.02
N VAL A 597 11.01 -24.28 -17.84
CA VAL A 597 10.25 -24.64 -16.64
C VAL A 597 11.04 -25.73 -15.90
N LYS A 598 11.66 -25.38 -14.77
CA LYS A 598 12.58 -26.31 -14.09
C LYS A 598 12.52 -26.33 -12.57
N ASN A 599 12.83 -27.47 -11.96
CA ASN A 599 12.89 -27.59 -10.49
C ASN A 599 11.62 -27.12 -9.79
N ASN A 600 10.43 -27.16 -10.40
CA ASN A 600 9.19 -26.78 -9.71
C ASN A 600 8.61 -28.00 -9.00
N ILE A 601 7.91 -27.77 -7.89
CA ILE A 601 7.17 -28.79 -7.17
C ILE A 601 5.68 -28.43 -7.22
N VAL A 602 4.87 -29.33 -7.78
CA VAL A 602 3.41 -29.18 -7.89
C VAL A 602 2.73 -30.35 -7.21
N SER A 603 1.79 -30.06 -6.30
CA SER A 603 1.07 -31.08 -5.54
C SER A 603 -0.44 -30.83 -5.48
N LEU A 604 -1.24 -31.66 -6.15
CA LEU A 604 -2.65 -31.40 -6.38
C LEU A 604 -3.54 -32.61 -6.05
N GLY A 605 -4.84 -32.36 -5.90
CA GLY A 605 -5.85 -33.40 -5.70
C GLY A 605 -6.44 -33.47 -4.28
N SER A 606 -5.91 -32.65 -3.36
CA SER A 606 -6.51 -32.34 -2.06
C SER A 606 -6.57 -30.84 -1.80
N ASP A 607 -7.41 -30.41 -0.86
CA ASP A 607 -7.41 -29.06 -0.30
C ASP A 607 -6.23 -28.84 0.68
N ALA A 608 -6.18 -27.68 1.34
CA ALA A 608 -5.15 -27.33 2.32
C ALA A 608 -5.25 -28.11 3.65
N LEU A 609 -6.37 -28.76 3.92
CA LEU A 609 -6.60 -29.62 5.08
C LEU A 609 -6.35 -31.11 4.78
N GLY A 610 -5.96 -31.43 3.53
CA GLY A 610 -5.72 -32.79 3.08
C GLY A 610 -6.97 -33.54 2.61
N SER A 611 -8.14 -32.89 2.53
CA SER A 611 -9.36 -33.52 2.02
C SER A 611 -9.29 -33.70 0.51
N ALA A 612 -9.65 -34.89 0.02
CA ALA A 612 -9.64 -35.17 -1.41
C ALA A 612 -10.69 -34.36 -2.18
N LEU A 613 -10.33 -33.93 -3.39
CA LEU A 613 -11.23 -33.23 -4.30
C LEU A 613 -12.13 -34.22 -5.07
N ASN A 614 -13.34 -33.79 -5.48
CA ASN A 614 -14.13 -34.52 -6.49
C ASN A 614 -13.37 -34.57 -7.85
N ASN A 615 -13.74 -35.46 -8.79
CA ASN A 615 -13.09 -35.48 -10.11
C ASN A 615 -13.52 -34.27 -10.97
N SER A 616 -12.79 -33.17 -10.80
CA SER A 616 -12.56 -32.12 -11.79
C SER A 616 -11.33 -32.46 -12.64
N ALA A 617 -11.12 -31.76 -13.75
CA ALA A 617 -9.90 -31.98 -14.54
C ALA A 617 -8.69 -31.40 -13.80
N ILE A 618 -7.69 -32.23 -13.50
CA ILE A 618 -6.49 -31.80 -12.76
C ILE A 618 -5.26 -31.90 -13.66
N TYR A 619 -4.48 -30.83 -13.74
CA TYR A 619 -3.24 -30.78 -14.50
C TYR A 619 -2.09 -30.33 -13.60
N GLY A 620 -1.06 -31.15 -13.40
CA GLY A 620 0.13 -30.71 -12.68
C GLY A 620 0.82 -29.59 -13.45
N ILE A 621 1.31 -29.94 -14.64
CA ILE A 621 1.79 -28.99 -15.65
C ILE A 621 0.89 -29.10 -16.89
N TYR A 622 0.24 -27.99 -17.24
CA TYR A 622 -0.62 -27.86 -18.41
C TYR A 622 0.08 -27.03 -19.49
N ASP A 623 0.65 -27.72 -20.48
CA ASP A 623 1.23 -27.12 -21.68
C ASP A 623 0.17 -26.98 -22.77
N ASN A 624 -0.39 -25.78 -22.89
CA ASN A 624 -1.31 -25.42 -23.95
C ASN A 624 -0.63 -24.54 -25.02
N THR A 625 0.69 -24.56 -25.14
CA THR A 625 1.41 -23.69 -26.08
C THR A 625 1.14 -24.07 -27.54
N ASN A 626 0.78 -23.08 -28.36
CA ASN A 626 0.49 -23.20 -29.79
C ASN A 626 1.20 -22.07 -30.57
N GLY A 627 2.44 -22.33 -30.94
CA GLY A 627 3.28 -21.42 -31.72
C GLY A 627 4.66 -21.25 -31.12
N ALA A 628 4.90 -21.89 -29.97
CA ALA A 628 6.07 -21.72 -29.12
C ALA A 628 6.48 -23.05 -28.50
N SER A 629 7.74 -23.16 -28.12
CA SER A 629 8.28 -24.28 -27.36
C SER A 629 8.41 -23.92 -25.89
N SER A 630 8.48 -24.93 -25.02
CA SER A 630 8.89 -24.78 -23.63
C SER A 630 9.60 -26.06 -23.20
N ASP A 631 10.72 -25.91 -22.53
CA ASP A 631 11.47 -27.04 -22.01
C ASP A 631 11.13 -27.26 -20.54
N TYR A 632 10.98 -28.53 -20.17
CA TYR A 632 10.57 -28.99 -18.85
C TYR A 632 11.65 -29.90 -18.27
N TYR A 633 12.35 -29.41 -17.26
CA TYR A 633 13.47 -30.13 -16.64
C TYR A 633 13.29 -30.30 -15.15
N PHE A 634 13.53 -31.50 -14.62
CA PHE A 634 13.64 -31.68 -13.18
C PHE A 634 12.43 -31.17 -12.36
N ASN A 635 11.22 -31.18 -12.92
CA ASN A 635 10.04 -30.83 -12.15
C ASN A 635 9.54 -32.07 -11.40
N THR A 636 9.03 -31.89 -10.18
CA THR A 636 8.31 -32.93 -9.44
C THR A 636 6.83 -32.59 -9.43
N VAL A 637 6.01 -33.48 -9.94
CA VAL A 637 4.55 -33.37 -9.89
C VAL A 637 3.99 -34.55 -9.12
N SER A 638 3.24 -34.26 -8.06
CA SER A 638 2.43 -35.22 -7.32
C SER A 638 0.96 -34.88 -7.53
N ILE A 639 0.18 -35.86 -8.00
CA ILE A 639 -1.28 -35.80 -7.97
C ILE A 639 -1.76 -36.97 -7.11
N HIS A 640 -2.60 -36.67 -6.12
CA HIS A 640 -3.03 -37.62 -5.11
C HIS A 640 -4.52 -37.45 -4.76
N GLY A 641 -4.96 -38.16 -3.72
CA GLY A 641 -6.33 -38.18 -3.26
C GLY A 641 -7.22 -39.13 -4.05
N THR A 642 -8.51 -39.08 -3.77
CA THR A 642 -9.49 -40.03 -4.31
C THR A 642 -10.68 -39.29 -4.92
N GLY A 643 -11.02 -39.63 -6.17
CA GLY A 643 -12.20 -39.15 -6.88
C GLY A 643 -13.46 -39.87 -6.40
N ASN A 644 -14.34 -39.13 -5.71
CA ASN A 644 -15.59 -39.68 -5.17
C ASN A 644 -16.75 -39.67 -6.18
N SER A 645 -16.71 -38.80 -7.19
CA SER A 645 -17.74 -38.68 -8.25
C SER A 645 -17.19 -37.92 -9.47
N GLY A 646 -17.79 -38.12 -10.65
CA GLY A 646 -17.40 -37.47 -11.91
C GLY A 646 -16.61 -38.38 -12.87
N ASN A 647 -16.26 -37.86 -14.04
CA ASN A 647 -15.56 -38.61 -15.11
C ASN A 647 -14.34 -37.88 -15.66
N GLN A 648 -13.90 -36.80 -15.01
CA GLN A 648 -12.76 -36.02 -15.45
C GLN A 648 -11.45 -36.74 -15.14
N ASN A 649 -10.51 -36.61 -16.06
CA ASN A 649 -9.18 -37.19 -15.93
C ASN A 649 -8.23 -36.24 -15.20
N SER A 650 -7.14 -36.79 -14.68
CA SER A 650 -6.02 -36.01 -14.15
C SER A 650 -4.72 -36.36 -14.86
N TYR A 651 -3.78 -35.41 -14.94
CA TYR A 651 -2.54 -35.55 -15.69
C TYR A 651 -1.37 -34.91 -14.95
N GLY A 652 -0.31 -35.65 -14.68
CA GLY A 652 0.93 -35.08 -14.14
C GLY A 652 1.51 -34.03 -15.10
N PHE A 653 1.61 -34.40 -16.37
CA PHE A 653 1.95 -33.50 -17.48
C PHE A 653 0.95 -33.65 -18.63
N TYR A 654 0.45 -32.53 -19.15
CA TYR A 654 -0.47 -32.52 -20.29
C TYR A 654 -0.02 -31.55 -21.36
N ARG A 655 0.25 -32.06 -22.57
CA ARG A 655 0.59 -31.24 -23.74
C ARG A 655 -0.50 -31.25 -24.80
N VAL A 656 -0.99 -30.07 -25.20
CA VAL A 656 -2.15 -29.92 -26.11
C VAL A 656 -1.77 -30.06 -27.58
N TYR A 657 -0.71 -29.42 -28.07
CA TYR A 657 -0.43 -29.24 -29.50
C TYR A 657 0.89 -29.90 -29.98
N SER A 658 1.11 -29.90 -31.31
CA SER A 658 2.04 -30.78 -32.05
C SER A 658 3.40 -30.22 -32.48
N ASN A 659 3.64 -28.90 -32.48
CA ASN A 659 4.50 -28.30 -33.54
C ASN A 659 5.78 -27.55 -33.09
N TYR A 660 6.42 -27.88 -31.96
CA TYR A 660 7.54 -27.06 -31.45
C TYR A 660 8.64 -27.85 -30.76
N ASN A 661 9.90 -27.48 -31.04
CA ASN A 661 11.15 -28.00 -30.43
C ASN A 661 11.12 -27.82 -28.90
N SER A 662 10.53 -28.78 -28.19
CA SER A 662 10.44 -28.80 -26.73
C SER A 662 11.20 -30.00 -26.20
N VAL A 663 11.72 -29.88 -24.98
CA VAL A 663 12.41 -30.96 -24.30
C VAL A 663 11.69 -31.27 -22.99
N ILE A 664 11.46 -32.55 -22.70
CA ILE A 664 10.89 -33.02 -21.43
C ILE A 664 11.86 -34.06 -20.87
N LYS A 665 12.69 -33.67 -19.89
CA LYS A 665 13.70 -34.54 -19.31
C LYS A 665 13.86 -34.40 -17.81
N ASN A 666 14.28 -35.48 -17.17
CA ASN A 666 14.55 -35.57 -15.74
C ASN A 666 13.38 -35.17 -14.85
N ASN A 667 12.14 -35.20 -15.34
CA ASN A 667 10.98 -34.89 -14.52
C ASN A 667 10.51 -36.13 -13.77
N LEU A 668 9.85 -35.92 -12.64
CA LEU A 668 9.11 -36.93 -11.91
C LEU A 668 7.62 -36.59 -12.01
N PHE A 669 6.87 -37.41 -12.73
CA PHE A 669 5.42 -37.28 -12.89
C PHE A 669 4.71 -38.42 -12.17
N ALA A 670 4.27 -38.15 -10.94
CA ALA A 670 3.55 -39.10 -10.12
C ALA A 670 2.06 -38.75 -10.01
N ASN A 671 1.21 -39.67 -10.45
CA ASN A 671 -0.23 -39.58 -10.32
C ASN A 671 -0.78 -40.78 -9.57
N SER A 672 -0.83 -40.66 -8.25
CA SER A 672 -1.32 -41.66 -7.29
C SER A 672 -2.83 -41.58 -7.05
N ARG A 673 -3.55 -40.78 -7.85
CA ARG A 673 -4.98 -40.58 -7.68
C ARG A 673 -5.76 -41.86 -8.02
N THR A 674 -6.82 -42.13 -7.25
CA THR A 674 -7.68 -43.31 -7.39
C THR A 674 -9.16 -42.92 -7.43
N ASN A 675 -10.05 -43.81 -7.88
CA ASN A 675 -11.50 -43.60 -7.83
C ASN A 675 -12.18 -44.51 -6.80
N THR A 676 -13.14 -43.96 -6.04
CA THR A 676 -14.06 -44.74 -5.18
C THR A 676 -15.52 -44.65 -5.62
N GLY A 677 -15.84 -43.71 -6.52
CA GLY A 677 -17.16 -43.56 -7.15
C GLY A 677 -17.15 -42.77 -8.47
N ALA A 678 -15.95 -42.48 -9.00
CA ALA A 678 -15.73 -41.77 -10.25
C ALA A 678 -15.18 -42.70 -11.34
N THR A 679 -15.04 -42.22 -12.59
CA THR A 679 -14.63 -43.05 -13.74
C THR A 679 -13.54 -42.44 -14.63
N GLY A 680 -12.90 -41.35 -14.17
CA GLY A 680 -11.82 -40.70 -14.91
C GLY A 680 -10.50 -41.46 -14.77
N ASN A 681 -9.68 -41.44 -15.82
CA ASN A 681 -8.34 -42.03 -15.78
C ASN A 681 -7.32 -41.04 -15.19
N HIS A 682 -6.28 -41.59 -14.56
CA HIS A 682 -5.23 -40.81 -13.91
C HIS A 682 -3.88 -41.06 -14.59
N TYR A 683 -3.40 -40.08 -15.36
CA TYR A 683 -2.21 -40.21 -16.19
C TYR A 683 -0.98 -39.58 -15.55
N ALA A 684 0.18 -40.22 -15.68
CA ALA A 684 1.45 -39.54 -15.41
C ALA A 684 1.74 -38.50 -16.50
N ILE A 685 1.57 -38.88 -17.78
CA ILE A 685 1.85 -38.00 -18.93
C ILE A 685 0.82 -38.15 -20.06
N ARG A 686 0.49 -37.04 -20.72
CA ARG A 686 -0.28 -37.03 -21.96
C ARG A 686 0.39 -36.19 -23.04
N LEU A 687 0.59 -36.79 -24.21
CA LEU A 687 1.11 -36.13 -25.40
C LEU A 687 0.14 -36.30 -26.58
N ARG A 688 -0.18 -35.19 -27.27
CA ARG A 688 -0.94 -35.27 -28.53
C ARG A 688 -0.16 -36.03 -29.61
N ASN A 689 1.13 -35.74 -29.73
CA ASN A 689 2.12 -36.41 -30.57
C ASN A 689 3.52 -35.95 -30.10
N ASN A 690 4.57 -36.39 -30.79
CA ASN A 690 5.96 -36.11 -30.47
C ASN A 690 6.74 -35.50 -31.65
N THR A 691 6.06 -34.89 -32.62
CA THR A 691 6.74 -34.12 -33.67
C THR A 691 7.53 -32.98 -33.01
N SER A 692 8.80 -32.83 -33.35
CA SER A 692 9.69 -31.81 -32.76
C SER A 692 9.73 -31.85 -31.23
N LEU A 693 9.61 -33.01 -30.61
CA LEU A 693 9.70 -33.19 -29.17
C LEU A 693 10.86 -34.13 -28.85
N THR A 694 11.64 -33.80 -27.83
CA THR A 694 12.58 -34.73 -27.20
C THR A 694 12.05 -35.10 -25.82
N ILE A 695 11.75 -36.38 -25.61
CA ILE A 695 11.44 -36.93 -24.29
C ILE A 695 12.45 -38.01 -23.93
N ASP A 696 13.04 -37.91 -22.74
CA ASP A 696 13.91 -38.96 -22.20
C ASP A 696 14.17 -38.78 -20.71
N SER A 697 14.62 -39.83 -20.03
CA SER A 697 15.04 -39.79 -18.62
C SER A 697 13.99 -39.15 -17.71
N ASN A 698 12.74 -39.58 -17.72
CA ASN A 698 11.69 -39.15 -16.79
C ASN A 698 11.21 -40.34 -15.95
N THR A 699 10.77 -40.06 -14.73
CA THR A 699 10.09 -41.04 -13.87
C THR A 699 8.58 -40.89 -14.03
N TYR A 700 7.89 -41.99 -14.34
CA TYR A 700 6.44 -42.05 -14.45
C TYR A 700 5.84 -42.96 -13.39
N TYR A 701 4.82 -42.45 -12.69
CA TYR A 701 4.02 -43.27 -11.78
C TYR A 701 2.53 -42.99 -11.98
N ALA A 702 1.75 -44.05 -12.15
CA ALA A 702 0.30 -44.00 -12.14
C ALA A 702 -0.28 -45.19 -11.35
N SER A 703 -1.08 -44.95 -10.31
CA SER A 703 -1.54 -46.03 -9.42
C SER A 703 -2.67 -46.86 -10.02
N SER A 704 -2.57 -48.19 -9.94
CA SER A 704 -3.64 -49.14 -10.31
C SER A 704 -4.86 -49.03 -9.37
N PRO A 705 -6.12 -49.25 -9.82
CA PRO A 705 -6.54 -49.71 -11.15
C PRO A 705 -6.85 -48.60 -12.17
N ASP A 706 -7.01 -47.35 -11.74
CA ASP A 706 -7.45 -46.22 -12.57
C ASP A 706 -6.29 -45.49 -13.28
N GLY A 707 -5.07 -45.78 -12.88
CA GLY A 707 -3.84 -45.19 -13.40
C GLY A 707 -3.47 -45.71 -14.77
N VAL A 708 -2.96 -44.80 -15.61
CA VAL A 708 -2.39 -45.10 -16.92
C VAL A 708 -1.05 -44.38 -17.02
N LEU A 709 0.04 -45.07 -17.34
CA LEU A 709 1.35 -44.43 -17.47
C LEU A 709 1.29 -43.23 -18.42
N GLY A 710 0.76 -43.41 -19.63
CA GLY A 710 0.56 -42.27 -20.50
C GLY A 710 -0.48 -42.44 -21.60
N GLN A 711 -0.91 -41.30 -22.14
CA GLN A 711 -1.74 -41.24 -23.34
C GLN A 711 -0.97 -40.59 -24.49
N PHE A 712 -0.86 -41.29 -25.61
CA PHE A 712 -0.20 -40.82 -26.82
C PHE A 712 -1.14 -40.91 -28.00
N ASN A 713 -1.32 -39.80 -28.73
CA ASN A 713 -2.21 -39.73 -29.90
C ASN A 713 -3.62 -40.32 -29.65
N SER A 714 -4.19 -39.99 -28.48
CA SER A 714 -5.49 -40.45 -27.99
C SER A 714 -5.58 -41.95 -27.61
N SER A 715 -4.47 -42.68 -27.62
CA SER A 715 -4.39 -44.08 -27.18
C SER A 715 -3.73 -44.19 -25.81
N ASN A 716 -4.23 -45.11 -24.97
CA ASN A 716 -3.68 -45.34 -23.64
C ASN A 716 -2.54 -46.37 -23.69
N HIS A 717 -1.49 -46.11 -22.93
CA HIS A 717 -0.30 -46.94 -22.80
C HIS A 717 -0.03 -47.17 -21.31
N SER A 718 -0.38 -48.34 -20.81
CA SER A 718 -0.35 -48.67 -19.38
C SER A 718 1.01 -49.16 -18.87
N THR A 719 2.01 -49.31 -19.75
CA THR A 719 3.37 -49.74 -19.38
C THR A 719 4.40 -48.93 -20.15
N LEU A 720 5.60 -48.78 -19.59
CA LEU A 720 6.70 -48.05 -20.19
C LEU A 720 7.09 -48.63 -21.56
N GLY A 721 7.16 -49.97 -21.69
CA GLY A 721 7.49 -50.61 -22.96
C GLY A 721 6.48 -50.29 -24.08
N SER A 722 5.18 -50.20 -23.75
CA SER A 722 4.15 -49.80 -24.72
C SER A 722 4.23 -48.32 -25.09
N TRP A 723 4.63 -47.47 -24.14
CA TRP A 723 4.84 -46.04 -24.34
C TRP A 723 6.07 -45.75 -25.21
N GLN A 724 7.19 -46.39 -24.92
CA GLN A 724 8.43 -46.31 -25.72
C GLN A 724 8.20 -46.82 -27.14
N SER A 725 7.44 -47.90 -27.31
CA SER A 725 7.09 -48.42 -28.65
C SER A 725 6.23 -47.44 -29.44
N ALA A 726 5.29 -46.75 -28.78
CA ALA A 726 4.37 -45.82 -29.42
C ALA A 726 5.02 -44.48 -29.78
N THR A 727 5.90 -43.98 -28.92
CA THR A 727 6.62 -42.72 -29.14
C THR A 727 7.90 -42.91 -29.96
N GLY A 728 8.55 -44.06 -29.88
CA GLY A 728 9.90 -44.27 -30.42
C GLY A 728 10.98 -43.44 -29.72
N GLN A 729 10.71 -42.95 -28.50
CA GLN A 729 11.61 -42.15 -27.66
C GLN A 729 11.61 -42.69 -26.23
N ASP A 730 12.17 -41.94 -25.27
CA ASP A 730 12.03 -42.18 -23.83
C ASP A 730 12.75 -43.43 -23.29
N LEU A 731 13.90 -43.78 -23.88
CA LEU A 731 14.62 -45.03 -23.60
C LEU A 731 15.17 -45.10 -22.17
N ASN A 732 15.62 -43.97 -21.62
CA ASN A 732 16.24 -43.89 -20.28
C ASN A 732 15.23 -43.54 -19.18
N SER A 733 13.94 -43.49 -19.50
CA SER A 733 12.86 -43.25 -18.53
C SER A 733 12.55 -44.48 -17.70
N LEU A 734 11.93 -44.27 -16.54
CA LEU A 734 11.57 -45.32 -15.59
C LEU A 734 10.08 -45.28 -15.25
N GLU A 735 9.50 -46.46 -15.02
CA GLU A 735 8.16 -46.65 -14.48
C GLU A 735 8.31 -47.28 -13.10
N SER A 736 8.09 -46.49 -12.05
CA SER A 736 8.28 -46.90 -10.66
C SER A 736 7.48 -46.01 -9.72
N ASP A 737 7.20 -46.49 -8.51
CA ASP A 737 6.66 -45.65 -7.44
C ASP A 737 7.82 -44.87 -6.79
N PRO A 738 7.85 -43.53 -6.86
CA PRO A 738 8.91 -42.74 -6.26
C PRO A 738 8.91 -42.82 -4.73
N GLN A 739 7.80 -43.25 -4.11
CA GLN A 739 7.62 -43.27 -2.66
C GLN A 739 8.05 -41.94 -2.04
N LEU A 740 7.41 -40.85 -2.46
CA LEU A 740 7.68 -39.52 -1.91
C LEU A 740 7.52 -39.55 -0.38
N ASN A 741 8.41 -38.86 0.35
CA ASN A 741 8.37 -38.81 1.81
C ASN A 741 6.97 -38.43 2.34
N GLU A 742 6.34 -37.41 1.76
CA GLU A 742 5.01 -36.92 2.10
C GLU A 742 4.31 -36.41 0.82
N ALA A 743 3.68 -37.31 0.05
CA ALA A 743 3.12 -37.02 -1.28
C ALA A 743 2.02 -35.94 -1.31
N ASN A 744 1.38 -35.67 -0.16
CA ASN A 744 0.38 -34.62 0.06
C ASN A 744 0.84 -33.54 1.05
N GLY A 745 2.14 -33.48 1.36
CA GLY A 745 2.71 -32.55 2.33
C GLY A 745 2.65 -31.09 1.88
N THR A 746 2.61 -30.17 2.86
CA THR A 746 2.60 -28.71 2.62
C THR A 746 4.01 -28.10 2.67
N ALA A 747 5.05 -28.93 2.58
CA ALA A 747 6.44 -28.53 2.66
C ALA A 747 7.23 -29.20 1.52
N PRO A 748 8.14 -28.49 0.82
CA PRO A 748 8.80 -29.06 -0.35
C PRO A 748 9.67 -30.28 -0.02
N GLU A 749 10.18 -30.41 1.20
CA GLU A 749 10.98 -31.56 1.69
C GLU A 749 10.23 -32.90 1.57
N GLY A 750 8.91 -32.86 1.63
CA GLY A 750 8.04 -34.03 1.46
C GLY A 750 8.11 -34.65 0.06
N TYR A 751 8.64 -33.93 -0.92
CA TYR A 751 8.65 -34.35 -2.32
C TYR A 751 10.00 -34.93 -2.77
N LEU A 752 10.92 -35.19 -1.83
CA LEU A 752 12.10 -36.00 -2.11
C LEU A 752 11.67 -37.47 -2.24
N PRO A 753 12.00 -38.15 -3.35
CA PRO A 753 11.76 -39.58 -3.50
C PRO A 753 12.61 -40.41 -2.52
N ILE A 754 12.03 -41.46 -1.93
CA ILE A 754 12.82 -42.48 -1.23
C ILE A 754 13.64 -43.29 -2.24
N ASN A 755 13.05 -43.57 -3.41
CA ASN A 755 13.72 -44.22 -4.52
C ASN A 755 14.35 -43.16 -5.43
N LEU A 756 15.61 -42.83 -5.17
CA LEU A 756 16.37 -41.84 -5.94
C LEU A 756 16.80 -42.42 -7.30
N GLU A 757 16.16 -41.97 -8.36
CA GLU A 757 16.42 -42.43 -9.72
C GLU A 757 17.32 -41.45 -10.49
N GLN A 758 18.34 -41.99 -11.16
CA GLN A 758 19.33 -41.19 -11.88
C GLN A 758 18.77 -40.73 -13.23
N GLY A 759 18.89 -39.44 -13.51
CA GLY A 759 18.64 -38.83 -14.82
C GLY A 759 19.94 -38.49 -15.56
N GLU A 760 19.84 -37.59 -16.53
CA GLU A 760 20.99 -37.09 -17.30
C GLU A 760 21.41 -35.67 -16.90
N ALA A 761 22.70 -35.34 -17.00
CA ALA A 761 23.17 -33.98 -16.74
C ALA A 761 22.69 -33.02 -17.85
N ILE A 762 21.99 -31.94 -17.46
CA ILE A 762 21.55 -30.89 -18.39
C ILE A 762 22.45 -29.66 -18.26
N SER A 763 23.07 -29.25 -19.36
CA SER A 763 23.93 -28.07 -19.40
C SER A 763 23.16 -26.82 -18.93
N GLY A 764 23.74 -26.05 -18.00
CA GLY A 764 23.11 -24.84 -17.45
C GLY A 764 22.07 -25.06 -16.34
N ILE A 765 21.81 -26.30 -15.94
CA ILE A 765 20.99 -26.63 -14.76
C ILE A 765 21.84 -27.42 -13.77
N THR A 766 22.60 -26.68 -12.96
CA THR A 766 23.57 -27.25 -12.01
C THR A 766 23.05 -27.31 -10.58
N THR A 767 21.86 -26.77 -10.31
CA THR A 767 21.26 -26.74 -8.98
C THR A 767 19.83 -27.28 -8.96
N ASP A 768 19.37 -27.69 -7.78
CA ASP A 768 18.04 -28.25 -7.53
C ASP A 768 17.03 -27.20 -7.00
N PHE A 769 15.92 -27.63 -6.38
CA PHE A 769 14.89 -26.77 -5.80
C PHE A 769 15.41 -25.84 -4.71
N TYR A 770 16.38 -26.26 -3.88
CA TYR A 770 16.95 -25.44 -2.81
C TYR A 770 18.26 -24.76 -3.23
N VAL A 771 18.53 -24.71 -4.54
CA VAL A 771 19.73 -24.09 -5.11
C VAL A 771 21.03 -24.83 -4.73
N GLY A 772 20.96 -26.02 -4.15
CA GLY A 772 22.16 -26.83 -3.91
C GLY A 772 22.58 -27.63 -5.14
N PRO A 773 23.83 -28.12 -5.17
CA PRO A 773 24.44 -28.70 -6.36
C PRO A 773 23.77 -30.02 -6.76
N ARG A 774 23.60 -30.23 -8.06
CA ARG A 774 23.13 -31.52 -8.60
C ARG A 774 24.24 -32.58 -8.62
N ASN A 775 23.85 -33.83 -8.36
CA ASN A 775 24.76 -34.98 -8.47
C ASN A 775 25.19 -35.21 -9.93
N ASN A 776 26.17 -36.09 -10.12
CA ASN A 776 26.60 -36.54 -11.44
C ASN A 776 26.66 -38.09 -11.49
N PRO A 777 25.65 -38.77 -12.07
CA PRO A 777 24.45 -38.20 -12.70
C PRO A 777 23.47 -37.57 -11.68
N PRO A 778 22.65 -36.57 -12.09
CA PRO A 778 21.66 -35.93 -11.22
C PRO A 778 20.47 -36.87 -10.97
N TYR A 779 19.66 -36.59 -9.94
CA TYR A 779 18.39 -37.30 -9.74
C TYR A 779 17.24 -36.69 -10.55
N MET A 780 16.32 -37.55 -11.01
CA MET A 780 15.07 -37.12 -11.63
C MET A 780 14.14 -36.47 -10.59
N GLY A 781 13.50 -35.37 -10.97
CA GLY A 781 12.70 -34.52 -10.09
C GLY A 781 13.46 -33.29 -9.56
N ALA A 782 12.74 -32.53 -8.74
CA ALA A 782 13.15 -31.20 -8.30
C ALA A 782 14.23 -31.19 -7.21
N LEU A 783 14.44 -32.30 -6.49
CA LEU A 783 15.27 -32.36 -5.29
C LEU A 783 16.40 -33.39 -5.44
N GLU A 784 17.60 -33.03 -5.00
CA GLU A 784 18.75 -33.94 -4.97
C GLU A 784 19.01 -34.52 -3.58
N SER A 785 18.66 -33.75 -2.54
CA SER A 785 18.78 -34.14 -1.14
C SER A 785 17.88 -33.26 -0.26
N LEU A 786 17.69 -33.64 0.99
CA LEU A 786 17.19 -32.73 2.01
C LEU A 786 18.36 -31.90 2.51
N TYR A 787 18.33 -30.57 2.32
CA TYR A 787 19.35 -29.71 2.92
C TYR A 787 19.01 -29.51 4.39
N THR A 788 19.80 -30.12 5.27
CA THR A 788 19.80 -29.76 6.69
C THR A 788 20.59 -28.47 6.86
N LEU A 789 19.92 -27.38 7.25
CA LEU A 789 20.60 -26.19 7.74
C LEU A 789 21.24 -26.52 9.09
N ASN A 790 22.57 -26.58 9.15
CA ASN A 790 23.28 -26.63 10.43
C ASN A 790 23.33 -25.23 11.02
N SER A 791 23.29 -25.11 12.34
CA SER A 791 23.47 -23.82 13.02
C SER A 791 24.47 -23.93 14.16
N THR A 792 25.16 -22.84 14.44
CA THR A 792 25.93 -22.67 15.68
C THR A 792 25.41 -21.45 16.41
N ILE A 793 25.41 -21.51 17.74
CA ILE A 793 25.13 -20.38 18.61
C ILE A 793 26.37 -20.11 19.45
N THR A 794 26.85 -18.86 19.45
CA THR A 794 28.01 -18.44 20.22
C THR A 794 27.70 -17.17 21.00
N ALA A 795 28.29 -17.04 22.19
CA ALA A 795 28.16 -15.87 23.05
C ALA A 795 29.53 -15.25 23.30
N ASN A 796 29.66 -13.93 23.20
CA ASN A 796 30.88 -13.21 23.57
C ASN A 796 30.54 -11.97 24.43
N PRO A 797 30.93 -11.96 25.73
CA PRO A 797 31.61 -13.03 26.47
C PRO A 797 30.70 -14.24 26.72
N GLY A 798 31.29 -15.43 26.92
CA GLY A 798 30.54 -16.69 27.16
C GLY A 798 29.79 -16.77 28.49
N SER A 799 29.97 -15.77 29.37
CA SER A 799 29.24 -15.60 30.63
C SER A 799 29.27 -14.13 31.03
N ILE A 800 28.21 -13.67 31.70
CA ILE A 800 28.11 -12.31 32.26
C ILE A 800 27.83 -12.36 33.75
N THR A 801 28.15 -11.27 34.46
CA THR A 801 27.74 -11.07 35.84
C THR A 801 26.25 -10.72 35.87
N ALA A 802 25.48 -11.31 36.78
CA ALA A 802 24.06 -11.03 36.95
C ALA A 802 23.82 -9.70 37.71
N ASP A 803 24.24 -8.58 37.11
CA ASP A 803 24.19 -7.23 37.71
C ASP A 803 23.11 -6.31 37.11
N GLY A 804 22.33 -6.81 36.14
CA GLY A 804 21.28 -6.06 35.43
C GLY A 804 21.78 -5.08 34.38
N SER A 805 23.09 -5.04 34.08
CA SER A 805 23.72 -4.13 33.12
C SER A 805 24.74 -4.78 32.18
N SER A 806 25.36 -5.88 32.59
CA SER A 806 26.29 -6.66 31.77
C SER A 806 25.54 -7.29 30.59
N THR A 807 26.12 -7.20 29.39
CA THR A 807 25.55 -7.75 28.15
C THR A 807 26.54 -8.69 27.45
N ALA A 808 26.01 -9.64 26.68
CA ALA A 808 26.79 -10.49 25.77
C ALA A 808 26.16 -10.45 24.38
N SER A 809 27.00 -10.41 23.34
CA SER A 809 26.52 -10.57 21.97
C SER A 809 26.32 -12.05 21.69
N ILE A 810 25.10 -12.42 21.30
CA ILE A 810 24.76 -13.76 20.82
C ILE A 810 24.80 -13.74 19.29
N ILE A 811 25.61 -14.61 18.70
CA ILE A 811 25.68 -14.80 17.25
C ILE A 811 25.14 -16.18 16.92
N VAL A 812 24.10 -16.22 16.09
CA VAL A 812 23.64 -17.45 15.43
C VAL A 812 24.17 -17.44 14.01
N GLN A 813 24.96 -18.45 13.66
CA GLN A 813 25.48 -18.65 12.31
C GLN A 813 24.85 -19.89 11.70
N LEU A 814 24.17 -19.73 10.56
CA LEU A 814 23.68 -20.85 9.75
C LEU A 814 24.77 -21.33 8.79
N PHE A 815 24.73 -22.61 8.44
CA PHE A 815 25.64 -23.24 7.50
C PHE A 815 24.88 -24.00 6.42
N ASP A 816 25.44 -24.02 5.22
CA ASP A 816 24.97 -24.88 4.14
C ASP A 816 25.34 -26.37 4.39
N ALA A 817 24.89 -27.27 3.51
CA ALA A 817 25.18 -28.70 3.59
C ALA A 817 26.68 -29.05 3.45
N ASN A 818 27.52 -28.10 3.05
CA ASN A 818 28.98 -28.25 2.94
C ASN A 818 29.71 -27.60 4.12
N ASN A 819 29.01 -27.19 5.18
CA ASN A 819 29.52 -26.44 6.33
C ASN A 819 30.13 -25.07 5.98
N ASN A 820 29.70 -24.42 4.90
CA ASN A 820 30.04 -23.01 4.65
C ASN A 820 29.06 -22.09 5.40
N PRO A 821 29.54 -20.99 6.00
CA PRO A 821 28.66 -20.04 6.65
C PRO A 821 27.77 -19.33 5.62
N ILE A 822 26.47 -19.27 5.90
CA ILE A 822 25.52 -18.44 5.15
C ILE A 822 25.74 -17.00 5.57
N LEU A 823 26.10 -16.14 4.60
CA LEU A 823 26.48 -14.75 4.84
C LEU A 823 25.34 -13.74 4.59
N THR A 824 24.21 -14.23 4.10
CA THR A 824 22.96 -13.49 3.90
C THR A 824 21.98 -13.81 5.04
N GLY A 825 21.04 -12.92 5.34
CA GLY A 825 19.98 -13.17 6.33
C GLY A 825 18.60 -13.28 5.68
N GLY A 826 17.58 -13.65 6.47
CA GLY A 826 16.18 -13.82 6.03
C GLY A 826 15.56 -15.13 6.52
N GLU A 827 16.38 -16.06 6.99
CA GLU A 827 15.94 -17.35 7.51
C GLU A 827 15.30 -17.22 8.91
N THR A 828 14.23 -17.96 9.16
CA THR A 828 13.61 -18.03 10.48
C THR A 828 14.43 -18.95 11.40
N VAL A 829 14.96 -18.39 12.50
CA VAL A 829 15.66 -19.15 13.54
C VAL A 829 14.77 -19.23 14.78
N THR A 830 14.56 -20.44 15.32
CA THR A 830 13.92 -20.61 16.63
C THR A 830 14.99 -20.74 17.70
N ILE A 831 14.96 -19.86 18.70
CA ILE A 831 15.84 -19.95 19.89
C ILE A 831 15.00 -20.41 21.07
N ASN A 832 15.43 -21.49 21.71
CA ASN A 832 14.81 -22.00 22.94
C ASN A 832 15.82 -21.87 24.08
N THR A 833 15.34 -21.57 25.29
CA THR A 833 16.16 -21.58 26.50
C THR A 833 15.91 -22.85 27.31
N SER A 834 16.98 -23.45 27.82
CA SER A 834 16.89 -24.54 28.79
C SER A 834 16.70 -24.03 30.22
N LEU A 835 17.06 -22.77 30.49
CA LEU A 835 17.02 -22.12 31.80
C LEU A 835 16.74 -20.62 31.62
N GLY A 836 15.54 -20.16 32.00
CA GLY A 836 15.13 -18.74 31.96
C GLY A 836 13.99 -18.43 30.99
N SER A 837 13.79 -17.15 30.68
CA SER A 837 12.80 -16.66 29.72
C SER A 837 13.49 -15.82 28.65
N ILE A 838 13.15 -16.04 27.38
CA ILE A 838 13.55 -15.18 26.27
C ILE A 838 12.46 -14.12 26.11
N SER A 839 12.83 -12.86 26.24
CA SER A 839 11.95 -11.72 25.94
C SER A 839 12.71 -10.78 25.01
N GLY A 840 12.22 -10.63 23.79
CA GLY A 840 12.76 -9.76 22.75
C GLY A 840 11.62 -9.18 21.95
#